data_AF-A0A2V3A3X3-F1
#
_entry.id   AF-A0A2V3A3X3-F1
#
_cell.length_a   1.000
_cell.length_b   1.000
_cell.length_c   1.000
_cell.angle_alpha   90.00
_cell.angle_beta   90.00
_cell.angle_gamma   90.00
#
_symmetry.space_group_name_H-M   'P 1'
#
loop_
_entity.id
_entity.type
_entity.pdbx_description
1 polymer ?
#
loop_
_entity_poly.entity_id
_entity_poly.type
_entity_poly.pdbx_seq_one_letter_code
_entity_poly.pdbx_strand_id
1 'polypeptide(L)'
;MAKIKSKILLGLSMIMAIHMLFSQSILASSNIWYDKYVANENIYGSSYYTSKDSSDLAWGESYLLRSYIELYNQTKDNQWLQKFTLHVDKMISNSNDDDNDGYLGWTTYKYSPIELDNGGFELDLNNWTRFQSTTSTAFQNNEPAVYNQSQYGEHSLTLKTNGSSWQKVYQKMMSYEPNTKYRLRLFGKTNGLVMGEAYVHDRTTNTILGKATIDSTEWGFYNIDFTTPSSGHNLEIWLGHNTYTVSNGITYFDQVEVSAYYPYHVHDAMIGIPIAEFIRLINNTPELQLIYQNKANSYRQFVENELIPKWEHSQVIGNTWDSILGTYRESKNYTAQSGTTNGPGTTLPYNMFLAFSQLLIIMYDINGNSSYLEKAKRINEYFKTKLVVDPNHDSYLWKYSDNYNSWEDTSHGQLDLSAIVEMYRYGLSYSGDDIEKFANTFSNVMVDRTVTPNKVKNFVSGNNTTRGPFIYTLNLANWTELSQFDKSVWPVAAEQYRSITPNSGFKFLTLAQIMKWDRAKLVNRGFEYTTSFDNTQPAQWVRTNSTAATAYMDTQNKISGNYGATIKSNGTSWQYLTQTWEEWVPSTSYTLTFSGKTDTTGAGGRVIIKNETTGESLVNYTFENTSWQSHSVTFNSPSNSSHVVRVYLGNKSYAILNGKVHFDNIKIKAQSDVW
;
A
#
# COMPACT_ATOMS: atom_id res chain seq x y z
N MET A 1 -0.57 -62.63 -15.41
CA MET A 1 -0.47 -61.16 -15.34
C MET A 1 -1.52 -60.56 -14.39
N ALA A 2 -1.58 -60.99 -13.13
CA ALA A 2 -2.67 -60.65 -12.20
C ALA A 2 -2.19 -60.10 -10.84
N LYS A 3 -1.02 -59.45 -10.78
CA LYS A 3 -0.47 -58.88 -9.53
C LYS A 3 0.12 -57.47 -9.64
N ILE A 4 -0.28 -56.67 -10.64
CA ILE A 4 0.19 -55.27 -10.81
C ILE A 4 -0.98 -54.30 -11.07
N LYS A 5 -2.17 -54.55 -10.52
CA LYS A 5 -3.30 -53.59 -10.59
C LYS A 5 -3.90 -53.18 -9.25
N SER A 6 -3.44 -53.75 -8.13
CA SER A 6 -3.99 -53.47 -6.79
C SER A 6 -3.23 -52.36 -6.02
N LYS A 7 -1.98 -52.01 -6.38
CA LYS A 7 -1.21 -50.98 -5.67
C LYS A 7 -1.38 -49.55 -6.18
N ILE A 8 -1.93 -49.37 -7.39
CA ILE A 8 -2.17 -48.03 -7.97
C ILE A 8 -3.52 -47.46 -7.51
N LEU A 9 -4.50 -48.32 -7.20
CA LEU A 9 -5.81 -47.85 -6.73
C LEU A 9 -5.79 -47.36 -5.27
N LEU A 10 -4.96 -47.95 -4.39
CA LEU A 10 -4.83 -47.53 -2.99
C LEU A 10 -4.08 -46.20 -2.81
N GLY A 11 -3.15 -45.87 -3.72
CA GLY A 11 -2.42 -44.60 -3.70
C GLY A 11 -3.26 -43.40 -4.13
N LEU A 12 -4.16 -43.58 -5.10
CA LEU A 12 -5.06 -42.51 -5.56
C LEU A 12 -6.19 -42.20 -4.56
N SER A 13 -6.71 -43.21 -3.84
CA SER A 13 -7.69 -42.98 -2.77
C SER A 13 -7.10 -42.34 -1.51
N MET A 14 -5.80 -42.57 -1.20
CA MET A 14 -5.12 -41.87 -0.10
C MET A 14 -4.77 -40.42 -0.45
N ILE A 15 -4.44 -40.13 -1.72
CA ILE A 15 -4.16 -38.76 -2.17
C ILE A 15 -5.45 -37.93 -2.26
N MET A 16 -6.60 -38.52 -2.64
CA MET A 16 -7.90 -37.84 -2.55
C MET A 16 -8.38 -37.65 -1.10
N ALA A 17 -8.13 -38.61 -0.20
CA ALA A 17 -8.49 -38.47 1.20
C ALA A 17 -7.67 -37.39 1.93
N ILE A 18 -6.39 -37.18 1.54
CA ILE A 18 -5.56 -36.10 2.09
C ILE A 18 -5.98 -34.71 1.54
N HIS A 19 -6.49 -34.62 0.30
CA HIS A 19 -7.06 -33.37 -0.22
C HIS A 19 -8.43 -33.03 0.39
N MET A 20 -9.20 -34.02 0.84
CA MET A 20 -10.48 -33.78 1.53
C MET A 20 -10.32 -33.45 3.03
N LEU A 21 -9.14 -33.65 3.63
CA LEU A 21 -8.87 -33.29 5.02
C LEU A 21 -8.44 -31.81 5.21
N PHE A 22 -8.22 -31.06 4.12
CA PHE A 22 -7.87 -29.64 4.17
C PHE A 22 -8.82 -28.72 3.40
N SER A 23 -9.88 -29.24 2.77
CA SER A 23 -10.98 -28.41 2.28
C SER A 23 -12.02 -28.24 3.39
N GLN A 24 -11.70 -27.46 4.42
CA GLN A 24 -12.81 -26.81 5.13
C GLN A 24 -13.47 -25.90 4.08
N SER A 25 -14.70 -26.23 3.70
CA SER A 25 -15.57 -25.24 3.08
C SER A 25 -15.54 -24.02 3.99
N ILE A 26 -14.95 -22.92 3.52
CA ILE A 26 -14.93 -21.66 4.25
C ILE A 26 -16.39 -21.25 4.37
N LEU A 27 -16.99 -21.53 5.52
CA LEU A 27 -18.29 -20.98 5.86
C LEU A 27 -18.09 -19.47 5.88
N ALA A 28 -18.93 -18.74 5.14
CA ALA A 28 -18.96 -17.28 5.19
C ALA A 28 -19.07 -16.85 6.66
N SER A 29 -18.17 -15.97 7.10
CA SER A 29 -18.28 -15.37 8.42
C SER A 29 -19.42 -14.35 8.42
N SER A 30 -19.80 -13.86 9.59
CA SER A 30 -20.76 -12.75 9.71
C SER A 30 -20.16 -11.40 9.28
N ASN A 31 -18.87 -11.37 8.90
CA ASN A 31 -18.18 -10.17 8.48
C ASN A 31 -17.79 -10.23 7.00
N ILE A 32 -18.51 -9.46 6.20
CA ILE A 32 -18.34 -9.42 4.74
C ILE A 32 -16.93 -9.00 4.31
N TRP A 33 -16.23 -8.21 5.12
CA TRP A 33 -14.91 -7.67 4.77
C TRP A 33 -13.82 -8.71 4.92
N TYR A 34 -13.86 -9.51 5.99
CA TYR A 34 -12.96 -10.66 6.16
C TYR A 34 -13.16 -11.68 5.04
N ASP A 35 -14.40 -12.03 4.73
CA ASP A 35 -14.71 -13.01 3.68
C ASP A 35 -14.21 -12.53 2.31
N LYS A 36 -14.42 -11.25 1.97
CA LYS A 36 -13.88 -10.64 0.76
C LYS A 36 -12.36 -10.65 0.74
N TYR A 37 -11.72 -10.35 1.87
CA TYR A 37 -10.26 -10.36 1.98
C TYR A 37 -9.71 -11.75 1.72
N VAL A 38 -10.23 -12.78 2.41
CA VAL A 38 -9.78 -14.18 2.26
C VAL A 38 -10.03 -14.68 0.84
N ALA A 39 -11.19 -14.39 0.25
CA ALA A 39 -11.49 -14.78 -1.14
C ALA A 39 -10.51 -14.14 -2.14
N ASN A 40 -10.20 -12.86 -1.95
CA ASN A 40 -9.24 -12.13 -2.79
C ASN A 40 -7.80 -12.65 -2.59
N GLU A 41 -7.41 -12.93 -1.35
CA GLU A 41 -6.07 -13.43 -1.00
C GLU A 41 -5.80 -14.82 -1.57
N ASN A 42 -6.80 -15.70 -1.58
CA ASN A 42 -6.68 -17.02 -2.20
C ASN A 42 -6.37 -16.97 -3.71
N ILE A 43 -6.76 -15.89 -4.40
CA ILE A 43 -6.54 -15.73 -5.85
C ILE A 43 -5.25 -14.95 -6.11
N TYR A 44 -5.03 -13.85 -5.39
CA TYR A 44 -4.01 -12.85 -5.73
C TYR A 44 -2.90 -12.71 -4.69
N GLY A 45 -2.98 -13.41 -3.55
CA GLY A 45 -2.00 -13.32 -2.47
C GLY A 45 -0.57 -13.63 -2.92
N SER A 46 -0.38 -14.48 -3.93
CA SER A 46 0.94 -14.86 -4.43
C SER A 46 1.43 -14.06 -5.65
N SER A 47 0.78 -12.94 -6.00
CA SER A 47 1.00 -12.28 -7.30
C SER A 47 2.35 -11.57 -7.44
N TYR A 48 2.92 -11.02 -6.36
CA TYR A 48 4.01 -10.04 -6.48
C TYR A 48 5.29 -10.41 -5.72
N TYR A 49 5.24 -11.14 -4.61
CA TYR A 49 6.40 -11.40 -3.75
C TYR A 49 7.60 -12.13 -4.40
N THR A 50 7.40 -12.73 -5.59
CA THR A 50 8.49 -13.35 -6.39
C THR A 50 9.07 -12.42 -7.45
N SER A 51 8.50 -11.23 -7.64
CA SER A 51 8.98 -10.23 -8.60
C SER A 51 10.36 -9.71 -8.19
N LYS A 52 11.11 -9.28 -9.20
CA LYS A 52 12.38 -8.55 -9.06
C LYS A 52 12.23 -7.07 -9.42
N ASP A 53 11.04 -6.67 -9.87
CA ASP A 53 10.74 -5.31 -10.31
C ASP A 53 10.27 -4.48 -9.11
N SER A 54 10.97 -3.38 -8.83
CA SER A 54 10.67 -2.57 -7.64
C SER A 54 9.28 -1.91 -7.69
N SER A 55 8.71 -1.67 -8.87
CA SER A 55 7.36 -1.11 -9.02
C SER A 55 6.28 -2.13 -8.63
N ASP A 56 6.43 -3.40 -9.00
CA ASP A 56 5.50 -4.46 -8.56
C ASP A 56 5.53 -4.62 -7.04
N LEU A 57 6.72 -4.58 -6.45
CA LEU A 57 6.90 -4.72 -5.01
C LEU A 57 6.38 -3.49 -4.25
N ALA A 58 6.67 -2.28 -4.73
CA ALA A 58 6.25 -1.04 -4.08
C ALA A 58 4.74 -0.77 -4.21
N TRP A 59 4.14 -1.07 -5.36
CA TRP A 59 2.73 -0.72 -5.64
C TRP A 59 1.76 -1.90 -5.57
N GLY A 60 2.26 -3.12 -5.41
CA GLY A 60 1.49 -4.34 -5.21
C GLY A 60 1.76 -4.98 -3.86
N GLU A 61 2.97 -5.54 -3.70
CA GLU A 61 3.35 -6.38 -2.56
C GLU A 61 3.34 -5.63 -1.22
N SER A 62 3.84 -4.39 -1.19
CA SER A 62 3.91 -3.59 0.04
C SER A 62 2.54 -3.43 0.73
N TYR A 63 1.48 -3.19 -0.05
CA TYR A 63 0.12 -3.03 0.44
C TYR A 63 -0.43 -4.34 1.01
N LEU A 64 -0.12 -5.47 0.36
CA LEU A 64 -0.48 -6.80 0.83
C LEU A 64 0.25 -7.16 2.14
N LEU A 65 1.54 -6.83 2.24
CA LEU A 65 2.32 -7.04 3.46
C LEU A 65 1.77 -6.23 4.64
N ARG A 66 1.47 -4.93 4.44
CA ARG A 66 0.83 -4.11 5.48
C ARG A 66 -0.55 -4.67 5.86
N SER A 67 -1.31 -5.18 4.89
CA SER A 67 -2.62 -5.76 5.19
C SER A 67 -2.53 -7.05 6.00
N TYR A 68 -1.49 -7.89 5.84
CA TYR A 68 -1.27 -9.05 6.73
C TYR A 68 -1.02 -8.66 8.18
N ILE A 69 -0.28 -7.57 8.42
CA ILE A 69 -0.09 -7.02 9.78
C ILE A 69 -1.42 -6.58 10.36
N GLU A 70 -2.24 -5.87 9.59
CA GLU A 70 -3.56 -5.43 10.03
C GLU A 70 -4.51 -6.61 10.28
N LEU A 71 -4.52 -7.63 9.43
CA LEU A 71 -5.30 -8.85 9.61
C LEU A 71 -4.88 -9.61 10.89
N TYR A 72 -3.58 -9.72 11.16
CA TYR A 72 -3.11 -10.24 12.44
C TYR A 72 -3.61 -9.38 13.61
N ASN A 73 -3.56 -8.05 13.51
CA ASN A 73 -4.06 -7.19 14.58
C ASN A 73 -5.55 -7.38 14.86
N GLN A 74 -6.36 -7.67 13.84
CA GLN A 74 -7.80 -7.89 13.98
C GLN A 74 -8.16 -9.30 14.49
N THR A 75 -7.49 -10.33 13.98
CA THR A 75 -7.84 -11.75 14.19
C THR A 75 -6.97 -12.43 15.26
N LYS A 76 -5.76 -11.91 15.47
CA LYS A 76 -4.67 -12.56 16.23
C LYS A 76 -4.27 -13.94 15.68
N ASP A 77 -4.58 -14.19 14.40
CA ASP A 77 -4.21 -15.41 13.71
C ASP A 77 -2.79 -15.30 13.15
N ASN A 78 -1.89 -16.14 13.66
CA ASN A 78 -0.49 -16.18 13.27
C ASN A 78 -0.26 -16.57 11.79
N GLN A 79 -1.24 -17.15 11.10
CA GLN A 79 -1.09 -17.49 9.69
C GLN A 79 -0.77 -16.27 8.82
N TRP A 80 -1.27 -15.08 9.19
CA TRP A 80 -1.00 -13.84 8.47
C TRP A 80 0.46 -13.40 8.60
N LEU A 81 1.04 -13.56 9.79
CA LEU A 81 2.47 -13.27 10.01
C LEU A 81 3.37 -14.32 9.35
N GLN A 82 2.93 -15.59 9.26
CA GLN A 82 3.65 -16.62 8.50
C GLN A 82 3.72 -16.25 7.02
N LYS A 83 2.58 -15.85 6.42
CA LYS A 83 2.54 -15.37 5.02
C LYS A 83 3.44 -14.14 4.82
N PHE A 84 3.36 -13.18 5.73
CA PHE A 84 4.25 -12.01 5.72
C PHE A 84 5.73 -12.42 5.63
N THR A 85 6.19 -13.28 6.56
CA THR A 85 7.60 -13.69 6.59
C THR A 85 8.02 -14.48 5.35
N LEU A 86 7.16 -15.36 4.83
CA LEU A 86 7.41 -16.08 3.58
C LEU A 86 7.66 -15.12 2.41
N HIS A 87 6.84 -14.08 2.31
CA HIS A 87 6.92 -13.11 1.22
C HIS A 87 8.18 -12.25 1.35
N VAL A 88 8.43 -11.68 2.53
CA VAL A 88 9.62 -10.85 2.76
C VAL A 88 10.92 -11.64 2.58
N ASP A 89 10.98 -12.89 3.05
CA ASP A 89 12.15 -13.76 2.81
C ASP A 89 12.44 -13.91 1.31
N LYS A 90 11.40 -14.13 0.52
CA LYS A 90 11.55 -14.33 -0.92
C LYS A 90 11.90 -13.03 -1.63
N MET A 91 11.31 -11.90 -1.24
CA MET A 91 11.68 -10.58 -1.77
C MET A 91 13.15 -10.29 -1.52
N ILE A 92 13.62 -10.41 -0.27
CA ILE A 92 15.04 -10.20 0.09
C ILE A 92 15.93 -11.16 -0.69
N SER A 93 15.55 -12.43 -0.85
CA SER A 93 16.33 -13.39 -1.67
C SER A 93 16.42 -13.02 -3.15
N ASN A 94 15.53 -12.16 -3.63
CA ASN A 94 15.47 -11.66 -5.00
C ASN A 94 16.10 -10.26 -5.14
N SER A 95 16.54 -9.63 -4.05
CA SER A 95 17.28 -8.37 -4.10
C SER A 95 18.66 -8.56 -4.73
N ASN A 96 19.17 -7.51 -5.36
CA ASN A 96 20.44 -7.52 -6.08
C ASN A 96 21.14 -6.16 -6.02
N ASP A 97 22.43 -6.18 -6.36
CA ASP A 97 23.27 -5.00 -6.60
C ASP A 97 23.57 -4.94 -8.11
N ASP A 98 22.53 -4.65 -8.91
CA ASP A 98 22.63 -4.66 -10.38
C ASP A 98 23.47 -3.49 -10.93
N ASP A 99 23.58 -2.40 -10.17
CA ASP A 99 24.36 -1.20 -10.50
C ASP A 99 25.77 -1.19 -9.87
N ASN A 100 26.13 -2.21 -9.08
CA ASN A 100 27.40 -2.36 -8.37
C ASN A 100 27.70 -1.16 -7.44
N ASP A 101 26.67 -0.64 -6.78
CA ASP A 101 26.78 0.48 -5.87
C ASP A 101 27.12 0.06 -4.43
N GLY A 102 27.15 -1.27 -4.18
CA GLY A 102 27.47 -1.89 -2.90
C GLY A 102 26.27 -2.14 -2.01
N TYR A 103 25.04 -1.85 -2.47
CA TYR A 103 23.81 -2.01 -1.73
C TYR A 103 22.85 -2.96 -2.44
N LEU A 104 22.21 -3.84 -1.68
CA LEU A 104 21.14 -4.67 -2.21
C LEU A 104 19.84 -3.87 -2.35
N GLY A 105 19.11 -4.12 -3.43
CA GLY A 105 17.80 -3.51 -3.63
C GLY A 105 17.03 -4.12 -4.79
N TRP A 106 16.12 -3.32 -5.35
CA TRP A 106 15.34 -3.65 -6.53
C TRP A 106 15.27 -2.45 -7.44
N THR A 107 15.24 -2.70 -8.75
CA THR A 107 15.18 -1.66 -9.77
C THR A 107 13.96 -1.85 -10.68
N THR A 108 13.60 -0.80 -11.42
CA THR A 108 12.60 -0.90 -12.49
C THR A 108 12.95 0.07 -13.61
N TYR A 109 12.44 -0.21 -14.81
CA TYR A 109 12.54 0.67 -15.96
C TYR A 109 11.28 1.48 -16.21
N LYS A 110 10.17 1.17 -15.52
CA LYS A 110 8.81 1.63 -15.87
C LYS A 110 8.63 3.14 -15.79
N TYR A 111 9.40 3.82 -14.96
CA TYR A 111 9.30 5.28 -14.77
C TYR A 111 10.53 6.03 -15.28
N SER A 112 11.52 5.29 -15.78
CA SER A 112 12.77 5.85 -16.29
C SER A 112 12.52 6.60 -17.59
N PRO A 113 13.33 7.63 -17.90
CA PRO A 113 13.31 8.28 -19.20
C PRO A 113 13.33 7.29 -20.38
N ILE A 114 12.70 7.70 -21.47
CA ILE A 114 12.74 6.99 -22.75
C ILE A 114 13.86 7.63 -23.57
N GLU A 115 14.86 6.85 -23.96
CA GLU A 115 16.06 7.32 -24.67
C GLU A 115 15.90 7.34 -26.20
N LEU A 116 14.65 7.37 -26.66
CA LEU A 116 14.25 7.41 -28.07
C LEU A 116 13.14 8.45 -28.29
N ASP A 117 13.19 9.11 -29.44
CA ASP A 117 12.15 9.99 -29.94
C ASP A 117 11.20 9.25 -30.89
N ASN A 118 9.92 9.63 -30.85
CA ASN A 118 8.89 9.13 -31.77
C ASN A 118 8.86 7.58 -31.87
N GLY A 119 8.98 6.89 -30.72
CA GLY A 119 8.92 5.42 -30.65
C GLY A 119 7.54 4.84 -30.95
N GLY A 120 6.48 5.61 -30.71
CA GLY A 120 5.10 5.29 -31.13
C GLY A 120 4.80 5.62 -32.59
N PHE A 121 5.74 6.24 -33.30
CA PHE A 121 5.56 6.65 -34.70
C PHE A 121 4.32 7.53 -34.95
N GLU A 122 3.94 8.36 -33.98
CA GLU A 122 2.82 9.31 -34.10
C GLU A 122 3.18 10.51 -35.00
N LEU A 123 4.47 10.76 -35.16
CA LEU A 123 5.02 11.72 -36.11
C LEU A 123 5.65 10.98 -37.30
N ASP A 124 6.00 11.74 -38.33
CA ASP A 124 6.76 11.20 -39.46
C ASP A 124 8.12 10.58 -39.03
N LEU A 125 8.73 9.83 -39.94
CA LEU A 125 9.97 9.08 -39.65
C LEU A 125 11.23 9.97 -39.63
N ASN A 126 11.13 11.29 -39.46
CA ASN A 126 12.32 12.17 -39.48
C ASN A 126 13.30 11.89 -38.34
N ASN A 127 12.82 11.36 -37.20
CA ASN A 127 13.67 10.94 -36.08
C ASN A 127 14.33 9.57 -36.29
N TRP A 128 13.99 8.86 -37.39
CA TRP A 128 14.50 7.53 -37.70
C TRP A 128 15.28 7.54 -39.02
N THR A 129 16.53 7.08 -38.99
CA THR A 129 17.37 7.01 -40.19
C THR A 129 17.08 5.73 -40.97
N ARG A 130 16.77 5.88 -42.26
CA ARG A 130 16.62 4.77 -43.19
C ARG A 130 17.98 4.18 -43.56
N PHE A 131 18.09 2.86 -43.49
CA PHE A 131 19.25 2.13 -44.00
C PHE A 131 18.80 1.18 -45.11
N GLN A 132 19.24 1.48 -46.34
CA GLN A 132 18.88 0.76 -47.58
C GLN A 132 17.36 0.68 -47.87
N SER A 133 16.53 1.32 -47.02
CA SER A 133 15.09 1.48 -47.17
C SER A 133 14.71 2.83 -47.78
N THR A 134 13.50 2.89 -48.32
CA THR A 134 12.91 4.09 -48.93
C THR A 134 11.58 4.41 -48.26
N THR A 135 10.94 5.51 -48.65
CA THR A 135 9.58 5.84 -48.21
C THR A 135 8.52 4.81 -48.64
N SER A 136 8.82 3.93 -49.59
CA SER A 136 7.91 2.86 -50.01
C SER A 136 8.15 1.52 -49.30
N THR A 137 9.33 1.33 -48.70
CA THR A 137 9.68 0.09 -47.97
C THR A 137 9.77 0.29 -46.46
N ALA A 138 9.74 1.53 -46.00
CA ALA A 138 9.68 1.85 -44.59
C ALA A 138 8.79 3.09 -44.44
N PHE A 139 7.66 3.02 -43.76
CA PHE A 139 6.73 4.16 -43.67
C PHE A 139 5.82 4.07 -42.46
N GLN A 140 5.30 5.22 -42.04
CA GLN A 140 4.26 5.31 -41.02
C GLN A 140 2.95 4.74 -41.59
N ASN A 141 2.27 3.91 -40.82
CA ASN A 141 1.00 3.28 -41.15
C ASN A 141 -0.06 3.67 -40.13
N ASN A 142 -1.33 3.71 -40.54
CA ASN A 142 -2.47 4.07 -39.69
C ASN A 142 -3.08 2.82 -39.01
N GLU A 143 -2.23 1.85 -38.68
CA GLU A 143 -2.60 0.64 -37.93
C GLU A 143 -1.77 0.61 -36.63
N PRO A 144 -2.26 1.21 -35.54
CA PRO A 144 -1.54 1.20 -34.27
C PRO A 144 -1.47 -0.21 -33.66
N ALA A 145 -0.61 -0.39 -32.68
CA ALA A 145 -0.62 -1.58 -31.86
C ALA A 145 -1.91 -1.70 -31.06
N VAL A 146 -2.49 -2.90 -31.10
CA VAL A 146 -3.60 -3.30 -30.25
C VAL A 146 -3.17 -4.52 -29.46
N TYR A 147 -3.04 -4.36 -28.15
CA TYR A 147 -2.58 -5.42 -27.25
C TYR A 147 -3.40 -5.41 -25.96
N ASN A 148 -3.82 -6.59 -25.49
CA ASN A 148 -4.68 -6.73 -24.31
C ASN A 148 -5.88 -5.76 -24.31
N GLN A 149 -6.57 -5.67 -25.46
CA GLN A 149 -7.76 -4.81 -25.66
C GLN A 149 -7.49 -3.30 -25.52
N SER A 150 -6.21 -2.89 -25.47
CA SER A 150 -5.79 -1.48 -25.45
C SER A 150 -5.16 -1.12 -26.79
N GLN A 151 -5.53 0.04 -27.32
CA GLN A 151 -4.90 0.64 -28.49
C GLN A 151 -3.81 1.62 -28.02
N TYR A 152 -2.66 1.58 -28.67
CA TYR A 152 -1.52 2.44 -28.37
C TYR A 152 -1.30 3.42 -29.52
N GLY A 153 -1.65 4.69 -29.31
CA GLY A 153 -1.50 5.71 -30.34
C GLY A 153 -2.44 5.53 -31.53
N GLU A 154 -2.11 6.19 -32.64
CA GLU A 154 -2.87 6.16 -33.90
C GLU A 154 -2.06 5.55 -35.05
N HIS A 155 -0.76 5.36 -34.86
CA HIS A 155 0.16 5.00 -35.93
C HIS A 155 1.11 3.85 -35.56
N SER A 156 1.78 3.30 -36.57
CA SER A 156 2.89 2.34 -36.41
C SER A 156 3.91 2.48 -37.53
N LEU A 157 5.09 1.88 -37.37
CA LEU A 157 6.05 1.72 -38.45
C LEU A 157 5.77 0.42 -39.22
N THR A 158 5.72 0.52 -40.55
CA THR A 158 5.75 -0.63 -41.47
C THR A 158 7.10 -0.72 -42.16
N LEU A 159 7.74 -1.89 -42.10
CA LEU A 159 8.94 -2.25 -42.85
C LEU A 159 8.63 -3.39 -43.82
N LYS A 160 8.93 -3.19 -45.11
CA LYS A 160 8.67 -4.14 -46.20
C LYS A 160 9.97 -4.57 -46.88
N THR A 161 10.20 -5.86 -47.03
CA THR A 161 11.34 -6.40 -47.79
C THR A 161 11.18 -6.18 -49.31
N ASN A 162 12.31 -6.06 -50.01
CA ASN A 162 12.33 -5.92 -51.48
C ASN A 162 12.94 -7.13 -52.21
N GLY A 163 13.43 -8.15 -51.49
CA GLY A 163 14.08 -9.33 -52.08
C GLY A 163 15.57 -9.16 -52.41
N SER A 164 16.15 -7.95 -52.31
CA SER A 164 17.47 -7.63 -52.88
C SER A 164 18.42 -6.90 -51.94
N SER A 165 17.93 -6.16 -50.95
CA SER A 165 18.76 -5.45 -49.96
C SER A 165 18.04 -5.33 -48.62
N TRP A 166 18.80 -5.12 -47.54
CA TRP A 166 18.21 -4.92 -46.22
C TRP A 166 17.28 -3.71 -46.21
N GLN A 167 16.15 -3.83 -45.53
CA GLN A 167 15.17 -2.74 -45.41
C GLN A 167 15.04 -2.42 -43.92
N LYS A 168 15.87 -1.50 -43.43
CA LYS A 168 15.98 -1.20 -41.99
C LYS A 168 15.75 0.27 -41.70
N VAL A 169 15.42 0.56 -40.45
CA VAL A 169 15.54 1.90 -39.86
C VAL A 169 16.30 1.81 -38.56
N TYR A 170 16.94 2.90 -38.16
CA TYR A 170 17.58 2.98 -36.86
C TYR A 170 17.51 4.39 -36.28
N GLN A 171 17.64 4.46 -34.97
CA GLN A 171 17.77 5.73 -34.24
C GLN A 171 18.94 5.61 -33.27
N LYS A 172 19.73 6.66 -33.15
CA LYS A 172 20.77 6.75 -32.11
C LYS A 172 20.08 6.97 -30.76
N MET A 173 20.52 6.28 -29.70
CA MET A 173 20.06 6.59 -28.35
C MET A 173 20.44 8.04 -27.99
N MET A 174 19.49 8.80 -27.44
CA MET A 174 19.70 10.22 -27.09
C MET A 174 20.80 10.37 -26.03
N SER A 175 20.65 9.65 -24.93
CA SER A 175 21.61 9.53 -23.84
C SER A 175 21.62 8.12 -23.27
N TYR A 176 22.65 7.79 -22.50
CA TYR A 176 22.64 6.61 -21.64
C TYR A 176 23.66 6.76 -20.51
N GLU A 177 23.33 6.14 -19.37
CA GLU A 177 24.27 5.93 -18.27
C GLU A 177 25.18 4.72 -18.58
N PRO A 178 26.51 4.87 -18.48
CA PRO A 178 27.46 3.77 -18.74
C PRO A 178 27.30 2.59 -17.79
N ASN A 179 27.65 1.39 -18.26
CA ASN A 179 27.64 0.15 -17.46
C ASN A 179 26.33 -0.13 -16.72
N THR A 180 25.22 0.39 -17.24
CA THR A 180 23.91 0.36 -16.59
C THR A 180 22.99 -0.58 -17.36
N LYS A 181 22.12 -1.27 -16.64
CA LYS A 181 21.14 -2.18 -17.24
C LYS A 181 19.98 -1.38 -17.87
N TYR A 182 19.60 -1.72 -19.08
CA TYR A 182 18.51 -1.11 -19.85
C TYR A 182 17.56 -2.18 -20.37
N ARG A 183 16.34 -1.77 -20.71
CA ARG A 183 15.36 -2.57 -21.44
C ARG A 183 14.97 -1.88 -22.75
N LEU A 184 15.13 -2.57 -23.87
CA LEU A 184 14.40 -2.27 -25.11
C LEU A 184 13.06 -3.02 -25.05
N ARG A 185 11.96 -2.30 -25.26
CA ARG A 185 10.59 -2.83 -25.32
C ARG A 185 9.86 -2.27 -26.54
N LEU A 186 8.97 -3.06 -27.11
CA LEU A 186 8.20 -2.69 -28.29
C LEU A 186 6.97 -3.59 -28.47
N PHE A 187 6.00 -3.10 -29.24
CA PHE A 187 5.03 -3.96 -29.91
C PHE A 187 5.51 -4.31 -31.31
N GLY A 188 5.26 -5.55 -31.74
CA GLY A 188 5.60 -6.00 -33.09
C GLY A 188 4.62 -7.04 -33.64
N LYS A 189 4.45 -7.06 -34.96
CA LYS A 189 3.79 -8.16 -35.71
C LYS A 189 4.42 -8.30 -37.10
N THR A 190 4.12 -9.40 -37.78
CA THR A 190 4.55 -9.67 -39.16
C THR A 190 3.37 -10.06 -40.03
N ASN A 191 3.56 -10.11 -41.34
CA ASN A 191 2.61 -10.75 -42.24
C ASN A 191 2.85 -12.27 -42.42
N GLY A 192 3.70 -12.89 -41.59
CA GLY A 192 4.00 -14.32 -41.60
C GLY A 192 4.97 -14.78 -42.71
N LEU A 193 5.42 -13.88 -43.60
CA LEU A 193 6.37 -14.24 -44.67
C LEU A 193 7.84 -14.11 -44.24
N VAL A 194 8.12 -13.25 -43.26
CA VAL A 194 9.45 -12.98 -42.69
C VAL A 194 9.30 -12.75 -41.19
N MET A 195 10.38 -12.96 -40.43
CA MET A 195 10.42 -12.47 -39.05
C MET A 195 10.97 -11.05 -39.01
N GLY A 196 10.49 -10.26 -38.06
CA GLY A 196 11.08 -9.00 -37.68
C GLY A 196 12.25 -9.17 -36.71
N GLU A 197 13.11 -8.17 -36.64
CA GLU A 197 14.13 -8.04 -35.61
C GLU A 197 14.16 -6.60 -35.08
N ALA A 198 14.29 -6.47 -33.76
CA ALA A 198 14.64 -5.22 -33.09
C ALA A 198 15.90 -5.46 -32.24
N TYR A 199 16.93 -4.64 -32.37
CA TYR A 199 18.19 -4.88 -31.66
C TYR A 199 18.93 -3.60 -31.28
N VAL A 200 19.76 -3.72 -30.25
CA VAL A 200 20.66 -2.67 -29.76
C VAL A 200 22.04 -2.93 -30.36
N HIS A 201 22.55 -1.98 -31.13
CA HIS A 201 23.86 -2.05 -31.79
C HIS A 201 24.80 -1.04 -31.15
N ASP A 202 25.89 -1.53 -30.55
CA ASP A 202 27.04 -0.70 -30.25
C ASP A 202 27.86 -0.53 -31.53
N ARG A 203 27.71 0.63 -32.15
CA ARG A 203 28.38 0.96 -33.41
C ARG A 203 29.87 1.19 -33.23
N THR A 204 30.32 1.53 -32.02
CA THR A 204 31.74 1.74 -31.73
C THR A 204 32.52 0.43 -31.77
N THR A 205 31.97 -0.64 -31.20
CA THR A 205 32.59 -1.98 -31.21
C THR A 205 32.06 -2.88 -32.31
N ASN A 206 31.02 -2.44 -33.03
CA ASN A 206 30.26 -3.22 -34.00
C ASN A 206 29.67 -4.51 -33.42
N THR A 207 29.06 -4.42 -32.24
CA THR A 207 28.46 -5.57 -31.54
C THR A 207 26.98 -5.37 -31.26
N ILE A 208 26.21 -6.45 -31.29
CA ILE A 208 24.79 -6.43 -30.90
C ILE A 208 24.72 -6.76 -29.41
N LEU A 209 24.23 -5.81 -28.61
CA LEU A 209 24.11 -5.96 -27.15
C LEU A 209 22.87 -6.75 -26.74
N GLY A 210 21.84 -6.75 -27.58
CA GLY A 210 20.62 -7.53 -27.39
C GLY A 210 19.75 -7.50 -28.63
N LYS A 211 18.94 -8.55 -28.86
CA LYS A 211 18.03 -8.67 -30.01
C LYS A 211 16.72 -9.36 -29.62
N ALA A 212 15.60 -8.77 -30.02
CA ALA A 212 14.28 -9.38 -30.03
C ALA A 212 13.93 -9.85 -31.45
N THR A 213 13.35 -11.04 -31.56
CA THR A 213 12.81 -11.58 -32.83
C THR A 213 11.30 -11.51 -32.78
N ILE A 214 10.69 -10.99 -33.84
CA ILE A 214 9.24 -10.80 -33.98
C ILE A 214 8.74 -11.81 -35.00
N ASP A 215 7.95 -12.76 -34.54
CA ASP A 215 7.48 -13.92 -35.31
C ASP A 215 5.96 -14.10 -35.31
N SER A 216 5.26 -13.32 -34.49
CA SER A 216 3.80 -13.31 -34.43
C SER A 216 3.19 -12.61 -35.64
N THR A 217 2.02 -13.07 -36.06
CA THR A 217 1.17 -12.38 -37.04
C THR A 217 0.19 -11.40 -36.38
N GLU A 218 -0.03 -11.54 -35.08
CA GLU A 218 -0.76 -10.61 -34.23
C GLU A 218 0.20 -9.69 -33.47
N TRP A 219 -0.26 -8.51 -33.06
CA TRP A 219 0.53 -7.60 -32.22
C TRP A 219 0.93 -8.28 -30.91
N GLY A 220 2.23 -8.48 -30.71
CA GLY A 220 2.82 -9.01 -29.49
C GLY A 220 3.72 -7.99 -28.80
N PHE A 221 3.88 -8.11 -27.49
CA PHE A 221 4.84 -7.33 -26.71
C PHE A 221 6.19 -8.06 -26.64
N TYR A 222 7.25 -7.40 -27.07
CA TYR A 222 8.61 -7.93 -27.08
C TYR A 222 9.52 -7.04 -26.23
N ASN A 223 10.44 -7.66 -25.49
CA ASN A 223 11.42 -6.94 -24.71
C ASN A 223 12.73 -7.73 -24.59
N ILE A 224 13.81 -7.00 -24.38
CA ILE A 224 15.15 -7.52 -24.11
C ILE A 224 15.86 -6.61 -23.11
N ASP A 225 16.54 -7.22 -22.15
CA ASP A 225 17.45 -6.51 -21.26
C ASP A 225 18.87 -6.56 -21.84
N PHE A 226 19.62 -5.47 -21.68
CA PHE A 226 21.03 -5.37 -22.05
C PHE A 226 21.76 -4.44 -21.08
N THR A 227 23.08 -4.51 -21.05
CA THR A 227 23.91 -3.57 -20.27
C THR A 227 24.64 -2.64 -21.23
N THR A 228 24.57 -1.35 -20.99
CA THR A 228 25.30 -0.35 -21.77
C THR A 228 26.80 -0.50 -21.55
N PRO A 229 27.65 -0.21 -22.54
CA PRO A 229 29.10 -0.24 -22.38
C PRO A 229 29.59 0.94 -21.52
N SER A 230 30.91 1.03 -21.36
CA SER A 230 31.56 2.22 -20.81
C SER A 230 31.25 3.48 -21.62
N SER A 231 31.44 4.65 -21.00
CA SER A 231 31.17 5.94 -21.65
C SER A 231 31.92 6.11 -22.97
N GLY A 232 31.32 6.86 -23.91
CA GLY A 232 31.91 7.20 -25.21
C GLY A 232 31.53 6.28 -26.37
N HIS A 233 30.73 5.23 -26.13
CA HIS A 233 30.22 4.38 -27.20
C HIS A 233 28.98 5.02 -27.89
N ASN A 234 28.79 4.71 -29.17
CA ASN A 234 27.61 5.12 -29.94
C ASN A 234 26.62 3.96 -30.03
N LEU A 235 25.49 4.08 -29.33
CA LEU A 235 24.44 3.07 -29.32
C LEU A 235 23.31 3.45 -30.29
N GLU A 236 22.85 2.47 -31.06
CA GLU A 236 21.76 2.60 -32.01
C GLU A 236 20.71 1.50 -31.82
N ILE A 237 19.44 1.86 -31.95
CA ILE A 237 18.32 0.94 -31.93
C ILE A 237 17.89 0.70 -33.36
N TRP A 238 17.95 -0.55 -33.80
CA TRP A 238 17.71 -0.96 -35.17
C TRP A 238 16.44 -1.80 -35.27
N LEU A 239 15.63 -1.50 -36.27
CA LEU A 239 14.42 -2.24 -36.62
C LEU A 239 14.56 -2.76 -38.05
N GLY A 240 14.18 -4.01 -38.28
CA GLY A 240 14.35 -4.67 -39.57
C GLY A 240 13.68 -6.02 -39.66
N HIS A 241 14.06 -6.77 -40.69
CA HIS A 241 13.71 -8.18 -40.88
C HIS A 241 14.91 -9.08 -40.56
N ASN A 242 14.66 -10.35 -40.28
CA ASN A 242 15.72 -11.36 -40.12
C ASN A 242 16.29 -11.84 -41.47
N THR A 243 15.58 -11.58 -42.58
CA THR A 243 16.03 -11.83 -43.95
C THR A 243 15.46 -10.78 -44.91
N TYR A 244 16.22 -10.44 -45.94
CA TYR A 244 15.78 -9.56 -47.02
C TYR A 244 15.44 -10.30 -48.32
N THR A 245 15.77 -11.59 -48.43
CA THR A 245 15.68 -12.35 -49.68
C THR A 245 14.26 -12.79 -50.03
N VAL A 246 13.36 -12.79 -49.05
CA VAL A 246 11.92 -12.99 -49.27
C VAL A 246 11.32 -11.67 -49.74
N SER A 247 10.60 -11.67 -50.84
CA SER A 247 9.91 -10.47 -51.34
C SER A 247 8.54 -10.30 -50.67
N ASN A 248 8.13 -9.05 -50.45
CA ASN A 248 6.85 -8.69 -49.82
C ASN A 248 6.66 -9.17 -48.37
N GLY A 249 7.73 -9.54 -47.68
CA GLY A 249 7.71 -9.71 -46.23
C GLY A 249 7.47 -8.37 -45.55
N ILE A 250 6.61 -8.33 -44.54
CA ILE A 250 6.27 -7.11 -43.81
C ILE A 250 6.40 -7.36 -42.31
N THR A 251 7.03 -6.41 -41.63
CA THR A 251 7.06 -6.33 -40.17
C THR A 251 6.56 -4.96 -39.74
N TYR A 252 5.79 -4.94 -38.66
CA TYR A 252 5.23 -3.75 -38.05
C TYR A 252 5.85 -3.56 -36.67
N PHE A 253 6.08 -2.30 -36.28
CA PHE A 253 6.65 -1.91 -35.00
C PHE A 253 5.90 -0.72 -34.42
N ASP A 254 5.73 -0.68 -33.11
CA ASP A 254 5.10 0.43 -32.39
C ASP A 254 5.59 0.45 -30.93
N GLN A 255 5.47 1.59 -30.25
CA GLN A 255 5.91 1.87 -28.88
C GLN A 255 7.34 1.37 -28.61
N VAL A 256 8.26 1.68 -29.53
CA VAL A 256 9.67 1.31 -29.39
C VAL A 256 10.34 2.22 -28.38
N GLU A 257 10.64 1.68 -27.21
CA GLU A 257 11.15 2.43 -26.07
C GLU A 257 12.39 1.76 -25.49
N VAL A 258 13.36 2.58 -25.06
CA VAL A 258 14.55 2.13 -24.34
C VAL A 258 14.66 2.91 -23.05
N SER A 259 14.76 2.22 -21.92
CA SER A 259 14.84 2.86 -20.61
C SER A 259 15.77 2.10 -19.68
N ALA A 260 16.48 2.84 -18.82
CA ALA A 260 17.37 2.28 -17.81
C ALA A 260 16.60 1.63 -16.66
N TYR A 261 17.21 0.67 -15.97
CA TYR A 261 16.76 0.21 -14.67
C TYR A 261 17.38 1.09 -13.58
N TYR A 262 16.54 1.70 -12.74
CA TYR A 262 17.00 2.45 -11.58
C TYR A 262 16.31 2.01 -10.29
N PRO A 263 16.96 2.18 -9.13
CA PRO A 263 16.29 2.18 -7.84
C PRO A 263 15.46 3.46 -7.69
N TYR A 264 14.39 3.41 -6.90
CA TYR A 264 13.52 4.57 -6.63
C TYR A 264 13.30 4.76 -5.13
N HIS A 265 13.48 6.00 -4.67
CA HIS A 265 13.44 6.35 -3.25
C HIS A 265 12.11 5.98 -2.59
N VAL A 266 11.01 6.30 -3.28
CA VAL A 266 9.67 5.95 -2.80
C VAL A 266 9.41 4.45 -2.85
N HIS A 267 10.01 3.70 -3.78
CA HIS A 267 9.82 2.24 -3.81
C HIS A 267 10.48 1.57 -2.61
N ASP A 268 11.72 1.95 -2.29
CA ASP A 268 12.41 1.42 -1.10
C ASP A 268 11.68 1.80 0.19
N ALA A 269 11.11 3.02 0.27
CA ALA A 269 10.25 3.40 1.38
C ALA A 269 9.03 2.49 1.48
N MET A 270 8.27 2.34 0.38
CA MET A 270 7.04 1.54 0.35
C MET A 270 7.30 0.08 0.69
N ILE A 271 8.42 -0.51 0.23
CA ILE A 271 8.84 -1.86 0.59
C ILE A 271 9.30 -1.94 2.05
N GLY A 272 10.06 -0.96 2.51
CA GLY A 272 10.62 -0.92 3.87
C GLY A 272 9.58 -0.69 4.96
N ILE A 273 8.52 0.09 4.72
CA ILE A 273 7.48 0.41 5.71
C ILE A 273 6.83 -0.85 6.31
N PRO A 274 6.23 -1.80 5.56
CA PRO A 274 5.66 -3.01 6.14
C PRO A 274 6.70 -3.84 6.90
N ILE A 275 7.94 -3.91 6.41
CA ILE A 275 9.04 -4.62 7.07
C ILE A 275 9.32 -3.98 8.44
N ALA A 276 9.42 -2.65 8.50
CA ALA A 276 9.60 -1.90 9.73
C ALA A 276 8.39 -2.04 10.68
N GLU A 277 7.16 -1.98 10.17
CA GLU A 277 5.95 -2.18 10.97
C GLU A 277 5.89 -3.59 11.60
N PHE A 278 6.32 -4.61 10.85
CA PHE A 278 6.46 -5.97 11.39
C PHE A 278 7.49 -6.01 12.51
N ILE A 279 8.69 -5.47 12.31
CA ILE A 279 9.75 -5.43 13.33
C ILE A 279 9.23 -4.75 14.60
N ARG A 280 8.57 -3.59 14.47
CA ARG A 280 7.95 -2.86 15.58
C ARG A 280 6.90 -3.70 16.30
N LEU A 281 6.03 -4.40 15.56
CA LEU A 281 5.04 -5.31 16.15
C LEU A 281 5.70 -6.39 16.99
N ILE A 282 6.75 -7.05 16.48
CA ILE A 282 7.47 -8.10 17.21
C ILE A 282 8.12 -7.53 18.47
N ASN A 283 8.82 -6.38 18.36
CA ASN A 283 9.48 -5.74 19.51
C ASN A 283 8.51 -5.37 20.63
N ASN A 284 7.26 -5.02 20.30
CA ASN A 284 6.26 -4.61 21.27
C ASN A 284 5.37 -5.76 21.79
N THR A 285 5.60 -7.00 21.32
CA THR A 285 4.72 -8.15 21.60
C THR A 285 5.53 -9.36 22.07
N PRO A 286 5.75 -9.54 23.38
CA PRO A 286 6.62 -10.59 23.93
C PRO A 286 6.31 -12.02 23.43
N GLU A 287 5.04 -12.37 23.27
CA GLU A 287 4.63 -13.68 22.75
C GLU A 287 5.06 -13.91 21.30
N LEU A 288 5.14 -12.86 20.48
CA LEU A 288 5.61 -12.94 19.10
C LEU A 288 7.13 -12.98 19.01
N GLN A 289 7.86 -12.39 19.96
CA GLN A 289 9.32 -12.47 20.01
C GLN A 289 9.80 -13.93 20.08
N LEU A 290 9.07 -14.77 20.81
CA LEU A 290 9.37 -16.21 20.91
C LEU A 290 9.37 -16.94 19.55
N ILE A 291 8.65 -16.41 18.56
CA ILE A 291 8.46 -17.03 17.24
C ILE A 291 9.29 -16.31 16.17
N TYR A 292 9.29 -14.97 16.18
CA TYR A 292 9.74 -14.17 15.04
C TYR A 292 10.94 -13.26 15.33
N GLN A 293 11.52 -13.24 16.54
CA GLN A 293 12.61 -12.31 16.87
C GLN A 293 13.79 -12.42 15.90
N ASN A 294 14.19 -13.63 15.51
CA ASN A 294 15.29 -13.83 14.57
C ASN A 294 14.99 -13.24 13.19
N LYS A 295 13.75 -13.41 12.70
CA LYS A 295 13.29 -12.82 11.44
C LYS A 295 13.29 -11.29 11.53
N ALA A 296 12.70 -10.74 12.59
CA ALA A 296 12.69 -9.30 12.83
C ALA A 296 14.12 -8.71 12.85
N ASN A 297 15.06 -9.39 13.50
CA ASN A 297 16.47 -8.95 13.54
C ASN A 297 17.11 -8.96 12.15
N SER A 298 16.94 -10.02 11.35
CA SER A 298 17.47 -10.09 9.99
C SER A 298 16.86 -9.03 9.07
N TYR A 299 15.54 -8.80 9.17
CA TYR A 299 14.86 -7.77 8.39
C TYR A 299 15.30 -6.36 8.78
N ARG A 300 15.48 -6.12 10.09
CA ARG A 300 16.03 -4.86 10.59
C ARG A 300 17.40 -4.58 10.00
N GLN A 301 18.29 -5.58 10.02
CA GLN A 301 19.63 -5.45 9.43
C GLN A 301 19.56 -5.09 7.95
N PHE A 302 18.68 -5.72 7.17
CA PHE A 302 18.50 -5.39 5.76
C PHE A 302 18.05 -3.93 5.56
N VAL A 303 17.07 -3.45 6.33
CA VAL A 303 16.62 -2.05 6.24
C VAL A 303 17.72 -1.06 6.64
N GLU A 304 18.44 -1.35 7.73
CA GLU A 304 19.49 -0.48 8.29
C GLU A 304 20.77 -0.44 7.46
N ASN A 305 21.09 -1.53 6.75
CA ASN A 305 22.35 -1.65 6.01
C ASN A 305 22.18 -1.42 4.51
N GLU A 306 21.04 -1.84 3.93
CA GLU A 306 20.85 -1.87 2.47
C GLU A 306 19.92 -0.76 2.00
N LEU A 307 18.73 -0.63 2.59
CA LEU A 307 17.71 0.28 2.04
C LEU A 307 17.94 1.75 2.38
N ILE A 308 18.16 2.05 3.67
CA ILE A 308 18.26 3.45 4.11
C ILE A 308 19.58 4.11 3.70
N PRO A 309 20.76 3.50 3.99
CA PRO A 309 22.05 4.17 3.74
C PRO A 309 22.34 4.42 2.26
N LYS A 310 21.81 3.58 1.36
CA LYS A 310 21.98 3.69 -0.08
C LYS A 310 21.67 5.08 -0.62
N TRP A 311 20.61 5.72 -0.11
CA TRP A 311 20.18 7.06 -0.56
C TRP A 311 21.12 8.20 -0.14
N GLU A 312 22.10 7.95 0.72
CA GLU A 312 23.07 8.94 1.19
C GLU A 312 24.52 8.58 0.89
N HIS A 313 24.80 7.31 0.63
CA HIS A 313 26.15 6.76 0.58
C HIS A 313 26.46 5.92 -0.67
N SER A 314 25.46 5.59 -1.50
CA SER A 314 25.69 4.95 -2.79
C SER A 314 26.63 5.77 -3.67
N GLN A 315 27.58 5.11 -4.32
CA GLN A 315 28.48 5.77 -5.27
C GLN A 315 27.78 6.06 -6.61
N VAL A 316 26.73 5.31 -6.94
CA VAL A 316 25.94 5.46 -8.16
C VAL A 316 24.86 6.52 -7.98
N ILE A 317 24.07 6.43 -6.90
CA ILE A 317 23.00 7.39 -6.62
C ILE A 317 23.57 8.71 -6.08
N GLY A 318 24.62 8.65 -5.27
CA GLY A 318 25.15 9.78 -4.53
C GLY A 318 24.31 10.16 -3.31
N ASN A 319 24.69 11.24 -2.64
CA ASN A 319 23.93 11.75 -1.50
C ASN A 319 22.72 12.57 -1.94
N THR A 320 21.53 12.01 -1.73
CA THR A 320 20.24 12.63 -2.08
C THR A 320 19.62 13.47 -0.95
N TRP A 321 20.15 13.39 0.27
CA TRP A 321 19.69 14.19 1.40
C TRP A 321 20.13 15.65 1.28
N ASP A 322 19.17 16.57 1.30
CA ASP A 322 19.42 18.01 1.39
C ASP A 322 19.32 18.47 2.85
N SER A 323 20.48 18.67 3.48
CA SER A 323 20.57 19.13 4.86
C SER A 323 20.25 20.62 5.07
N ILE A 324 20.01 21.40 4.02
CA ILE A 324 19.54 22.80 4.10
C ILE A 324 18.01 22.80 4.10
N LEU A 325 17.39 22.19 3.09
CA LEU A 325 15.93 22.11 2.99
C LEU A 325 15.32 21.14 4.01
N GLY A 326 16.05 20.09 4.39
CA GLY A 326 15.52 19.01 5.22
C GLY A 326 14.65 18.03 4.45
N THR A 327 15.01 17.71 3.21
CA THR A 327 14.26 16.79 2.34
C THR A 327 15.18 15.99 1.42
N TYR A 328 14.62 15.02 0.69
CA TYR A 328 15.34 14.23 -0.32
C TYR A 328 15.14 14.79 -1.74
N ARG A 329 16.18 14.64 -2.56
CA ARG A 329 16.25 15.07 -3.96
C ARG A 329 16.43 13.88 -4.89
N GLU A 330 16.15 14.08 -6.17
CA GLU A 330 16.61 13.19 -7.24
C GLU A 330 18.14 13.04 -7.14
N SER A 331 18.67 11.91 -7.63
CA SER A 331 20.12 11.75 -7.78
C SER A 331 20.70 12.95 -8.53
N LYS A 332 21.89 13.41 -8.12
CA LYS A 332 22.64 14.42 -8.88
C LYS A 332 23.37 13.82 -10.08
N ASN A 333 23.49 12.49 -10.12
CA ASN A 333 24.28 11.78 -11.10
C ASN A 333 23.46 11.42 -12.35
N TYR A 334 22.16 11.15 -12.19
CA TYR A 334 21.26 10.80 -13.29
C TYR A 334 19.82 11.22 -13.00
N THR A 335 18.95 11.18 -14.02
CA THR A 335 17.50 11.38 -13.87
C THR A 335 16.79 10.03 -13.85
N ALA A 336 16.27 9.61 -12.70
CA ALA A 336 15.62 8.31 -12.57
C ALA A 336 14.16 8.33 -13.07
N GLN A 337 13.52 9.51 -13.12
CA GLN A 337 12.09 9.62 -13.39
C GLN A 337 11.76 10.59 -14.53
N SER A 338 10.94 10.13 -15.48
CA SER A 338 10.42 10.98 -16.55
C SER A 338 9.25 11.84 -16.06
N GLY A 339 9.32 13.15 -16.28
CA GLY A 339 8.13 14.02 -16.26
C GLY A 339 7.51 14.29 -14.89
N THR A 340 8.24 14.04 -13.78
CA THR A 340 7.87 14.40 -12.39
C THR A 340 8.96 15.17 -11.65
N THR A 341 10.22 15.04 -12.06
CA THR A 341 11.37 15.80 -11.55
C THR A 341 11.92 16.66 -12.69
N ASN A 342 12.39 17.87 -12.35
CA ASN A 342 12.95 18.81 -13.33
C ASN A 342 14.45 18.52 -13.61
N GLY A 343 14.82 17.23 -13.62
CA GLY A 343 16.19 16.75 -13.79
C GLY A 343 16.96 16.46 -12.49
N PRO A 344 18.26 16.17 -12.61
CA PRO A 344 19.10 15.71 -11.50
C PRO A 344 19.16 16.72 -10.35
N GLY A 345 19.16 16.21 -9.11
CA GLY A 345 19.28 17.02 -7.90
C GLY A 345 18.06 17.89 -7.56
N THR A 346 16.94 17.75 -8.26
CA THR A 346 15.70 18.48 -7.94
C THR A 346 14.98 17.85 -6.76
N THR A 347 14.24 18.64 -5.98
CA THR A 347 13.46 18.13 -4.84
C THR A 347 12.45 17.09 -5.31
N LEU A 348 12.38 15.95 -4.64
CA LEU A 348 11.42 14.90 -4.95
C LEU A 348 9.98 15.38 -4.67
N PRO A 349 8.97 14.82 -5.35
CA PRO A 349 7.57 14.99 -4.98
C PRO A 349 7.30 14.63 -3.52
N TYR A 350 6.28 15.27 -2.93
CA TYR A 350 6.05 15.24 -1.49
C TYR A 350 5.79 13.81 -0.99
N ASN A 351 4.96 13.06 -1.71
CA ASN A 351 4.65 11.66 -1.42
C ASN A 351 5.89 10.75 -1.38
N MET A 352 6.93 11.08 -2.14
CA MET A 352 8.14 10.25 -2.21
C MET A 352 9.00 10.39 -0.96
N PHE A 353 9.26 11.62 -0.52
CA PHE A 353 10.04 11.83 0.70
C PHE A 353 9.20 11.63 1.97
N LEU A 354 7.88 11.82 1.92
CA LEU A 354 6.99 11.55 3.06
C LEU A 354 6.90 10.05 3.35
N ALA A 355 6.79 9.20 2.32
CA ALA A 355 6.88 7.75 2.51
C ALA A 355 8.18 7.35 3.21
N PHE A 356 9.31 7.92 2.79
CA PHE A 356 10.60 7.62 3.43
C PHE A 356 10.68 8.20 4.86
N SER A 357 10.09 9.36 5.11
CA SER A 357 9.94 9.88 6.47
C SER A 357 9.16 8.93 7.37
N GLN A 358 8.12 8.26 6.86
CA GLN A 358 7.37 7.26 7.61
C GLN A 358 8.27 6.07 7.96
N LEU A 359 9.06 5.58 7.00
CA LEU A 359 10.05 4.53 7.25
C LEU A 359 11.04 4.94 8.36
N LEU A 360 11.59 6.15 8.26
CA LEU A 360 12.57 6.66 9.23
C LEU A 360 12.00 6.77 10.65
N ILE A 361 10.78 7.30 10.82
CA ILE A 361 10.20 7.43 12.18
C ILE A 361 9.88 6.06 12.80
N ILE A 362 9.42 5.09 12.00
CA ILE A 362 9.19 3.72 12.49
C ILE A 362 10.53 3.07 12.88
N MET A 363 11.58 3.27 12.07
CA MET A 363 12.91 2.74 12.40
C MET A 363 13.52 3.42 13.63
N TYR A 364 13.29 4.72 13.83
CA TYR A 364 13.68 5.41 15.06
C TYR A 364 13.03 4.77 16.30
N ASP A 365 11.75 4.42 16.24
CA ASP A 365 11.08 3.73 17.35
C ASP A 365 11.70 2.35 17.66
N ILE A 366 12.19 1.68 16.62
CA ILE A 366 12.83 0.35 16.72
C ILE A 366 14.24 0.44 17.32
N ASN A 367 15.01 1.47 16.98
CA ASN A 367 16.46 1.49 17.24
C ASN A 367 16.99 2.73 17.99
N GLY A 368 16.18 3.76 18.18
CA GLY A 368 16.56 5.02 18.82
C GLY A 368 17.53 5.91 18.02
N ASN A 369 17.74 5.64 16.72
CA ASN A 369 18.67 6.40 15.88
C ASN A 369 18.19 7.85 15.70
N SER A 370 18.85 8.79 16.36
CA SER A 370 18.48 10.20 16.37
C SER A 370 18.53 10.85 14.99
N SER A 371 19.37 10.36 14.06
CA SER A 371 19.40 10.87 12.68
C SER A 371 18.10 10.58 11.93
N TYR A 372 17.49 9.41 12.18
CA TYR A 372 16.20 9.05 11.57
C TYR A 372 15.08 9.95 12.10
N LEU A 373 15.04 10.20 13.41
CA LEU A 373 14.10 11.15 14.01
C LEU A 373 14.28 12.56 13.44
N GLU A 374 15.51 13.06 13.38
CA GLU A 374 15.81 14.40 12.88
C GLU A 374 15.32 14.56 11.44
N LYS A 375 15.69 13.62 10.55
CA LYS A 375 15.28 13.66 9.14
C LYS A 375 13.76 13.58 8.99
N ALA A 376 13.09 12.66 9.69
CA ALA A 376 11.64 12.55 9.64
C ALA A 376 10.96 13.85 10.08
N LYS A 377 11.42 14.48 11.17
CA LYS A 377 10.89 15.78 11.63
C LYS A 377 11.10 16.87 10.60
N ARG A 378 12.32 17.00 10.06
CA ARG A 378 12.65 18.04 9.07
C ARG A 378 11.86 17.91 7.78
N ILE A 379 11.64 16.69 7.31
CA ILE A 379 10.79 16.40 6.14
C ILE A 379 9.35 16.89 6.37
N ASN A 380 8.77 16.56 7.53
CA ASN A 380 7.38 16.94 7.82
C ASN A 380 7.24 18.43 8.14
N GLU A 381 8.23 19.04 8.79
CA GLU A 381 8.30 20.49 8.98
C GLU A 381 8.37 21.21 7.63
N TYR A 382 9.17 20.71 6.68
CA TYR A 382 9.22 21.21 5.32
C TYR A 382 7.84 21.11 4.64
N PHE A 383 7.23 19.91 4.63
CA PHE A 383 5.92 19.70 4.02
C PHE A 383 4.82 20.57 4.65
N LYS A 384 4.86 20.78 5.97
CA LYS A 384 3.90 21.64 6.68
C LYS A 384 3.89 23.07 6.15
N THR A 385 5.04 23.59 5.68
CA THR A 385 5.11 24.92 5.03
C THR A 385 4.42 24.98 3.67
N LYS A 386 4.05 23.83 3.09
CA LYS A 386 3.42 23.69 1.77
C LYS A 386 1.91 23.51 1.85
N LEU A 387 1.37 23.38 3.06
CA LEU A 387 -0.05 23.27 3.29
C LEU A 387 -0.73 24.63 3.13
N VAL A 388 -1.82 24.65 2.37
CA VAL A 388 -2.70 25.81 2.19
C VAL A 388 -3.98 25.56 2.96
N VAL A 389 -4.34 26.46 3.88
CA VAL A 389 -5.62 26.40 4.57
C VAL A 389 -6.72 26.90 3.63
N ASP A 390 -7.75 26.08 3.43
CA ASP A 390 -9.02 26.51 2.85
C ASP A 390 -9.98 26.91 3.98
N PRO A 391 -10.25 28.22 4.16
CA PRO A 391 -11.08 28.70 5.26
C PRO A 391 -12.56 28.34 5.11
N ASN A 392 -13.03 27.96 3.91
CA ASN A 392 -14.44 27.64 3.70
C ASN A 392 -14.82 26.27 4.27
N HIS A 393 -13.84 25.37 4.35
CA HIS A 393 -14.04 23.99 4.80
C HIS A 393 -13.19 23.64 6.02
N ASP A 394 -12.40 24.59 6.53
CA ASP A 394 -11.38 24.41 7.56
C ASP A 394 -10.53 23.17 7.28
N SER A 395 -9.93 23.15 6.08
CA SER A 395 -9.22 21.99 5.54
C SER A 395 -7.85 22.34 4.98
N TYR A 396 -7.00 21.34 4.76
CA TYR A 396 -5.72 21.52 4.06
C TYR A 396 -5.79 21.13 2.59
N LEU A 397 -5.22 21.98 1.73
CA LEU A 397 -4.93 21.70 0.34
C LEU A 397 -3.41 21.70 0.14
N TRP A 398 -2.89 20.83 -0.70
CA TRP A 398 -1.47 20.81 -1.04
C TRP A 398 -1.26 20.35 -2.48
N LYS A 399 -0.12 20.77 -3.04
CA LYS A 399 0.31 20.39 -4.39
C LYS A 399 1.06 19.06 -4.35
N TYR A 400 1.22 18.43 -5.51
CA TYR A 400 2.01 17.21 -5.66
C TYR A 400 3.51 17.41 -5.35
N SER A 401 4.06 18.57 -5.72
CA SER A 401 5.45 18.94 -5.42
C SER A 401 5.65 20.44 -5.57
N ASP A 402 6.84 20.93 -5.21
CA ASP A 402 7.22 22.34 -5.45
C ASP A 402 7.33 22.68 -6.94
N ASN A 403 7.61 21.67 -7.76
CA ASN A 403 7.87 21.83 -9.19
C ASN A 403 6.59 21.71 -10.04
N TYR A 404 5.46 21.32 -9.44
CA TYR A 404 4.21 21.04 -10.13
C TYR A 404 3.11 21.94 -9.61
N ASN A 405 2.33 22.54 -10.52
CA ASN A 405 1.21 23.38 -10.14
C ASN A 405 -0.10 22.61 -9.89
N SER A 406 -0.09 21.29 -10.10
CA SER A 406 -1.24 20.43 -9.83
C SER A 406 -1.44 20.21 -8.33
N TRP A 407 -2.70 20.27 -7.91
CA TRP A 407 -3.11 19.78 -6.60
C TRP A 407 -2.80 18.29 -6.46
N GLU A 408 -2.57 17.84 -5.23
CA GLU A 408 -2.37 16.43 -4.94
C GLU A 408 -3.62 15.61 -5.32
N ASP A 409 -3.40 14.45 -5.91
CA ASP A 409 -4.46 13.51 -6.25
C ASP A 409 -4.74 12.51 -5.12
N THR A 410 -5.91 11.87 -5.18
CA THR A 410 -6.36 10.92 -4.14
C THR A 410 -5.42 9.71 -4.01
N SER A 411 -4.83 9.28 -5.13
CA SER A 411 -3.98 8.09 -5.19
C SER A 411 -2.62 8.31 -4.56
N HIS A 412 -1.99 9.46 -4.79
CA HIS A 412 -0.70 9.81 -4.19
C HIS A 412 -0.89 10.40 -2.79
N GLY A 413 -1.93 11.20 -2.55
CA GLY A 413 -2.21 11.83 -1.25
C GLY A 413 -2.40 10.85 -0.09
N GLN A 414 -2.73 9.58 -0.37
CA GLN A 414 -2.74 8.56 0.67
C GLN A 414 -1.35 8.24 1.24
N LEU A 415 -0.27 8.39 0.46
CA LEU A 415 1.10 8.18 0.93
C LEU A 415 1.46 9.30 1.91
N ASP A 416 1.11 10.55 1.57
CA ASP A 416 1.29 11.72 2.42
C ASP A 416 0.61 11.51 3.77
N LEU A 417 -0.67 11.12 3.75
CA LEU A 417 -1.45 10.86 4.96
C LEU A 417 -0.87 9.75 5.83
N SER A 418 -0.27 8.71 5.23
CA SER A 418 0.38 7.65 5.98
C SER A 418 1.49 8.21 6.88
N ALA A 419 2.32 9.11 6.35
CA ALA A 419 3.39 9.76 7.11
C ALA A 419 2.84 10.75 8.14
N ILE A 420 1.86 11.57 7.76
CA ILE A 420 1.26 12.62 8.62
C ILE A 420 0.59 11.99 9.85
N VAL A 421 -0.23 10.95 9.64
CA VAL A 421 -0.91 10.24 10.73
C VAL A 421 0.11 9.55 11.65
N GLU A 422 1.18 8.98 11.09
CA GLU A 422 2.26 8.38 11.88
C GLU A 422 2.94 9.43 12.76
N MET A 423 3.35 10.56 12.17
CA MET A 423 4.00 11.65 12.91
C MET A 423 3.10 12.23 14.01
N TYR A 424 1.81 12.41 13.74
CA TYR A 424 0.82 12.81 14.75
C TYR A 424 0.75 11.81 15.90
N ARG A 425 0.74 10.50 15.62
CA ARG A 425 0.70 9.45 16.66
C ARG A 425 1.95 9.45 17.54
N TYR A 426 3.10 9.88 17.01
CA TYR A 426 4.32 10.14 17.80
C TYR A 426 4.30 11.49 18.55
N GLY A 427 3.27 12.32 18.36
CA GLY A 427 3.21 13.68 18.92
C GLY A 427 4.20 14.65 18.28
N LEU A 428 4.54 14.43 17.00
CA LEU A 428 5.54 15.19 16.25
C LEU A 428 4.92 15.91 15.05
N SER A 429 5.38 17.14 14.79
CA SER A 429 5.07 17.99 13.63
C SER A 429 3.60 18.43 13.44
N TYR A 430 2.62 17.61 13.84
CA TYR A 430 1.19 17.85 13.66
C TYR A 430 0.45 17.82 15.00
N SER A 431 -0.45 18.78 15.16
CA SER A 431 -1.39 18.90 16.28
C SER A 431 -2.74 18.24 15.95
N GLY A 432 -3.64 18.21 16.92
CA GLY A 432 -5.03 17.78 16.70
C GLY A 432 -5.75 18.61 15.64
N ASP A 433 -5.56 19.93 15.66
CA ASP A 433 -6.12 20.87 14.68
C ASP A 433 -5.62 20.59 13.26
N ASP A 434 -4.31 20.26 13.12
CA ASP A 434 -3.75 19.90 11.83
C ASP A 434 -4.44 18.65 11.25
N ILE A 435 -4.63 17.62 12.08
CA ILE A 435 -5.27 16.37 11.64
C ILE A 435 -6.75 16.55 11.34
N GLU A 436 -7.47 17.38 12.09
CA GLU A 436 -8.85 17.74 11.77
C GLU A 436 -8.95 18.40 10.39
N LYS A 437 -8.00 19.27 10.03
CA LYS A 437 -7.95 19.87 8.69
C LYS A 437 -7.72 18.84 7.58
N PHE A 438 -6.88 17.83 7.80
CA PHE A 438 -6.74 16.73 6.84
C PHE A 438 -8.01 15.86 6.73
N ALA A 439 -8.68 15.58 7.86
CA ALA A 439 -9.97 14.89 7.86
C ALA A 439 -11.04 15.70 7.11
N ASN A 440 -11.08 17.01 7.31
CA ASN A 440 -11.99 17.92 6.60
C ASN A 440 -11.69 17.99 5.10
N THR A 441 -10.43 17.89 4.67
CA THR A 441 -10.09 17.77 3.23
C THR A 441 -10.82 16.59 2.62
N PHE A 442 -10.75 15.42 3.26
CA PHE A 442 -11.49 14.26 2.78
C PHE A 442 -13.00 14.49 2.83
N SER A 443 -13.54 14.72 4.02
CA SER A 443 -14.98 14.66 4.29
C SER A 443 -15.75 15.85 3.72
N ASN A 444 -15.17 17.05 3.70
CA ASN A 444 -15.88 18.27 3.33
C ASN A 444 -15.56 18.73 1.90
N VAL A 445 -14.39 18.38 1.36
CA VAL A 445 -13.96 18.83 0.03
C VAL A 445 -14.01 17.71 -1.01
N MET A 446 -13.41 16.55 -0.72
CA MET A 446 -13.23 15.49 -1.71
C MET A 446 -14.46 14.60 -1.89
N VAL A 447 -15.27 14.39 -0.84
CA VAL A 447 -16.44 13.51 -0.89
C VAL A 447 -17.62 14.19 -1.62
N ASP A 448 -18.00 13.63 -2.76
CA ASP A 448 -19.22 14.00 -3.47
C ASP A 448 -20.41 13.21 -2.93
N ARG A 449 -21.29 13.92 -2.22
CA ARG A 449 -22.53 13.37 -1.64
C ARG A 449 -23.74 13.46 -2.58
N THR A 450 -23.56 13.96 -3.80
CA THR A 450 -24.63 14.04 -4.82
C THR A 450 -24.78 12.76 -5.63
N VAL A 451 -23.84 11.83 -5.47
CA VAL A 451 -23.82 10.50 -6.11
C VAL A 451 -23.98 9.40 -5.08
N THR A 452 -24.62 8.29 -5.45
CA THR A 452 -24.84 7.13 -4.56
C THR A 452 -24.26 5.86 -5.17
N PRO A 453 -23.36 5.13 -4.49
CA PRO A 453 -22.73 5.51 -3.21
C PRO A 453 -21.89 6.80 -3.37
N ASN A 454 -21.64 7.52 -2.26
CA ASN A 454 -20.80 8.72 -2.26
C ASN A 454 -19.45 8.39 -2.89
N LYS A 455 -18.90 9.26 -3.75
CA LYS A 455 -17.61 9.03 -4.42
C LYS A 455 -16.59 10.09 -4.07
N VAL A 456 -15.32 9.76 -4.20
CA VAL A 456 -14.20 10.65 -3.87
C VAL A 456 -13.65 11.28 -5.15
N LYS A 457 -13.67 12.61 -5.22
CA LYS A 457 -13.11 13.42 -6.31
C LYS A 457 -11.63 13.15 -6.47
N ASN A 458 -11.09 13.38 -7.67
CA ASN A 458 -9.73 12.97 -7.98
C ASN A 458 -8.64 13.74 -7.24
N PHE A 459 -8.88 15.02 -6.87
CA PHE A 459 -7.88 15.88 -6.24
C PHE A 459 -8.32 16.39 -4.87
N VAL A 460 -7.36 16.72 -4.01
CA VAL A 460 -7.61 17.32 -2.68
C VAL A 460 -8.36 18.64 -2.75
N SER A 461 -8.31 19.32 -3.89
CA SER A 461 -9.09 20.53 -4.19
C SER A 461 -10.57 20.29 -4.52
N GLY A 462 -11.06 19.05 -4.47
CA GLY A 462 -12.44 18.70 -4.82
C GLY A 462 -12.72 18.60 -6.32
N ASN A 463 -11.67 18.70 -7.15
CA ASN A 463 -11.78 18.66 -8.62
C ASN A 463 -11.61 17.26 -9.20
N ASN A 464 -12.09 17.07 -10.43
CA ASN A 464 -11.87 15.86 -11.22
C ASN A 464 -10.90 16.12 -12.38
N THR A 465 -10.21 15.06 -12.84
CA THR A 465 -9.38 15.14 -14.05
C THR A 465 -10.25 15.15 -15.31
N THR A 466 -9.70 15.68 -16.41
CA THR A 466 -10.31 15.65 -17.74
C THR A 466 -10.46 14.23 -18.28
N ARG A 467 -9.68 13.26 -17.77
CA ARG A 467 -9.79 11.83 -18.14
C ARG A 467 -11.07 11.16 -17.59
N GLY A 468 -11.72 11.77 -16.60
CA GLY A 468 -12.95 11.24 -16.02
C GLY A 468 -13.07 11.53 -14.53
N PRO A 469 -14.31 11.58 -14.00
CA PRO A 469 -14.54 11.79 -12.59
C PRO A 469 -14.26 10.53 -11.76
N PHE A 470 -13.77 10.71 -10.54
CA PHE A 470 -13.65 9.65 -9.52
C PHE A 470 -12.78 8.43 -9.90
N ILE A 471 -11.79 8.59 -10.79
CA ILE A 471 -10.93 7.50 -11.26
C ILE A 471 -10.08 6.88 -10.14
N TYR A 472 -9.86 7.63 -9.06
CA TYR A 472 -9.12 7.18 -7.87
C TYR A 472 -10.02 6.84 -6.69
N THR A 473 -11.35 6.74 -6.86
CA THR A 473 -12.27 6.53 -5.73
C THR A 473 -12.09 5.19 -5.01
N LEU A 474 -11.35 4.24 -5.61
CA LEU A 474 -10.98 2.98 -4.95
C LEU A 474 -9.65 3.10 -4.18
N ASN A 475 -8.91 4.20 -4.35
CA ASN A 475 -7.58 4.42 -3.80
C ASN A 475 -7.63 5.06 -2.40
N LEU A 476 -8.35 4.42 -1.47
CA LEU A 476 -8.74 5.02 -0.19
C LEU A 476 -8.07 4.43 1.04
N ALA A 477 -6.95 3.72 0.88
CA ALA A 477 -6.32 3.00 1.98
C ALA A 477 -6.03 3.92 3.18
N ASN A 478 -4.99 4.74 3.11
CA ASN A 478 -4.63 5.59 4.25
C ASN A 478 -5.62 6.75 4.48
N TRP A 479 -6.48 7.05 3.51
CA TRP A 479 -7.65 7.92 3.74
C TRP A 479 -8.60 7.31 4.78
N THR A 480 -8.80 5.99 4.75
CA THR A 480 -9.68 5.27 5.68
C THR A 480 -9.18 5.38 7.13
N GLU A 481 -7.86 5.55 7.37
CA GLU A 481 -7.29 5.75 8.70
C GLU A 481 -7.80 7.02 9.39
N LEU A 482 -8.27 8.02 8.63
CA LEU A 482 -8.89 9.23 9.18
C LEU A 482 -10.19 8.93 9.93
N SER A 483 -10.73 7.71 9.82
CA SER A 483 -11.83 7.19 10.66
C SER A 483 -11.52 7.22 12.16
N GLN A 484 -10.24 7.33 12.54
CA GLN A 484 -9.83 7.65 13.91
C GLN A 484 -10.47 8.95 14.39
N PHE A 485 -10.44 9.98 13.55
CA PHE A 485 -10.78 11.37 13.88
C PHE A 485 -12.19 11.75 13.41
N ASP A 486 -12.58 11.31 12.21
CA ASP A 486 -13.91 11.51 11.66
C ASP A 486 -14.56 10.18 11.27
N LYS A 487 -15.59 9.79 12.02
CA LYS A 487 -16.29 8.52 11.78
C LYS A 487 -17.00 8.44 10.42
N SER A 488 -17.25 9.58 9.76
CA SER A 488 -17.94 9.64 8.47
C SER A 488 -17.08 9.16 7.28
N VAL A 489 -15.78 9.03 7.48
CA VAL A 489 -14.82 8.53 6.48
C VAL A 489 -15.09 7.05 6.15
N TRP A 490 -15.25 6.22 7.18
CA TRP A 490 -15.42 4.78 7.03
C TRP A 490 -16.53 4.37 6.04
N PRO A 491 -17.79 4.86 6.15
CA PRO A 491 -18.85 4.44 5.24
C PRO A 491 -18.55 4.82 3.79
N VAL A 492 -17.84 5.93 3.52
CA VAL A 492 -17.44 6.27 2.13
C VAL A 492 -16.55 5.19 1.55
N ALA A 493 -15.52 4.77 2.28
CA ALA A 493 -14.61 3.71 1.83
C ALA A 493 -15.31 2.35 1.73
N ALA A 494 -16.04 1.95 2.76
CA ALA A 494 -16.74 0.67 2.84
C ALA A 494 -17.72 0.47 1.68
N GLU A 495 -18.54 1.48 1.35
CA GLU A 495 -19.52 1.37 0.28
C GLU A 495 -18.91 1.20 -1.12
N GLN A 496 -17.69 1.70 -1.36
CA GLN A 496 -17.01 1.44 -2.64
C GLN A 496 -16.66 -0.03 -2.82
N TYR A 497 -16.43 -0.73 -1.71
CA TYR A 497 -15.98 -2.12 -1.68
C TYR A 497 -17.11 -3.14 -1.48
N ARG A 498 -18.32 -2.68 -1.12
CA ARG A 498 -19.46 -3.56 -0.81
C ARG A 498 -19.85 -4.43 -2.02
N SER A 499 -19.94 -3.84 -3.20
CA SER A 499 -20.39 -4.53 -4.44
C SER A 499 -19.27 -5.05 -5.33
N ILE A 500 -18.01 -4.69 -5.08
CA ILE A 500 -16.88 -5.15 -5.92
C ILE A 500 -16.15 -6.33 -5.31
N THR A 501 -15.54 -7.14 -6.18
CA THR A 501 -14.49 -8.08 -5.81
C THR A 501 -13.16 -7.41 -6.11
N PRO A 502 -12.31 -7.15 -5.10
CA PRO A 502 -10.99 -6.60 -5.34
C PRO A 502 -10.13 -7.56 -6.20
N ASN A 503 -9.12 -7.02 -6.87
CA ASN A 503 -8.30 -7.76 -7.84
C ASN A 503 -6.88 -7.20 -8.01
N SER A 504 -6.38 -6.42 -7.04
CA SER A 504 -5.03 -5.84 -7.09
C SER A 504 -4.44 -5.65 -5.68
N GLY A 505 -3.11 -5.63 -5.59
CA GLY A 505 -2.35 -5.47 -4.34
C GLY A 505 -2.81 -4.29 -3.48
N PHE A 506 -2.97 -3.13 -4.12
CA PHE A 506 -3.47 -1.90 -3.51
C PHE A 506 -4.78 -2.07 -2.71
N LYS A 507 -5.71 -2.87 -3.23
CA LYS A 507 -7.05 -3.03 -2.66
C LYS A 507 -7.06 -3.86 -1.38
N PHE A 508 -6.03 -4.66 -1.13
CA PHE A 508 -5.90 -5.44 0.11
C PHE A 508 -5.77 -4.56 1.34
N LEU A 509 -4.92 -3.52 1.27
CA LEU A 509 -4.75 -2.62 2.40
C LEU A 509 -6.03 -1.83 2.70
N THR A 510 -6.73 -1.37 1.65
CA THR A 510 -8.02 -0.69 1.82
C THR A 510 -9.04 -1.59 2.51
N LEU A 511 -9.17 -2.85 2.10
CA LEU A 511 -10.06 -3.81 2.79
C LEU A 511 -9.66 -4.03 4.24
N ALA A 512 -8.36 -4.18 4.54
CA ALA A 512 -7.89 -4.38 5.90
C ALA A 512 -8.14 -3.15 6.79
N GLN A 513 -8.05 -1.94 6.26
CA GLN A 513 -8.37 -0.70 6.98
C GLN A 513 -9.88 -0.51 7.14
N ILE A 514 -10.69 -0.87 6.12
CA ILE A 514 -12.16 -0.96 6.28
C ILE A 514 -12.49 -1.92 7.41
N MET A 515 -11.85 -3.09 7.46
CA MET A 515 -12.01 -4.04 8.57
C MET A 515 -11.60 -3.45 9.91
N LYS A 516 -10.45 -2.77 10.01
CA LYS A 516 -9.96 -2.17 11.24
C LYS A 516 -10.96 -1.19 11.86
N TRP A 517 -11.59 -0.37 11.02
CA TRP A 517 -12.57 0.65 11.39
C TRP A 517 -14.03 0.21 11.24
N ASP A 518 -14.25 -1.06 10.96
CA ASP A 518 -15.57 -1.65 10.79
C ASP A 518 -16.43 -1.42 12.03
N ARG A 519 -17.67 -1.03 11.79
CA ARG A 519 -18.62 -0.62 12.81
C ARG A 519 -19.43 -1.78 13.36
N ALA A 520 -19.48 -2.91 12.64
CA ALA A 520 -20.11 -4.16 13.09
C ALA A 520 -19.45 -4.74 14.36
N LYS A 521 -18.36 -4.12 14.78
CA LYS A 521 -17.57 -4.42 15.96
C LYS A 521 -17.20 -3.13 16.68
N LEU A 522 -16.74 -3.23 17.94
CA LEU A 522 -16.15 -2.09 18.61
C LEU A 522 -14.81 -1.71 17.94
N VAL A 523 -14.57 -0.42 17.77
CA VAL A 523 -13.30 0.13 17.26
C VAL A 523 -12.45 0.68 18.40
N ASN A 524 -11.13 0.81 18.17
CA ASN A 524 -10.16 1.23 19.19
C ASN A 524 -10.26 0.41 20.49
N ARG A 525 -10.23 -0.92 20.33
CA ARG A 525 -10.55 -1.92 21.37
C ARG A 525 -9.51 -2.05 22.49
N GLY A 526 -8.26 -1.70 22.18
CA GLY A 526 -7.16 -1.59 23.15
C GLY A 526 -6.94 -0.15 23.62
N PHE A 527 -7.76 0.80 23.18
CA PHE A 527 -7.63 2.21 23.56
C PHE A 527 -6.28 2.85 23.15
N GLU A 528 -5.69 2.40 22.06
CA GLU A 528 -4.34 2.82 21.59
C GLU A 528 -4.36 4.12 20.78
N TYR A 529 -5.53 4.56 20.33
CA TYR A 529 -5.68 5.78 19.54
C TYR A 529 -6.39 6.86 20.33
N THR A 530 -5.95 8.12 20.20
CA THR A 530 -6.54 9.28 20.84
C THR A 530 -7.48 10.04 19.91
N THR A 531 -8.41 10.81 20.47
CA THR A 531 -9.08 11.87 19.72
C THR A 531 -8.10 12.98 19.33
N SER A 532 -8.46 13.81 18.34
CA SER A 532 -7.67 14.97 17.90
C SER A 532 -7.56 16.04 18.99
N PHE A 533 -8.66 16.33 19.70
CA PHE A 533 -8.77 17.44 20.64
C PHE A 533 -8.46 17.10 22.11
N ASP A 534 -8.39 15.81 22.46
CA ASP A 534 -8.05 15.35 23.81
C ASP A 534 -7.23 14.05 23.77
N ASN A 535 -5.96 14.15 24.13
CA ASN A 535 -5.02 13.03 24.14
C ASN A 535 -5.25 12.02 25.28
N THR A 536 -6.15 12.32 26.21
CA THR A 536 -6.55 11.39 27.28
C THR A 536 -7.84 10.64 26.94
N GLN A 537 -8.55 11.01 25.87
CA GLN A 537 -9.76 10.33 25.44
C GLN A 537 -9.46 9.33 24.32
N PRO A 538 -9.82 8.05 24.48
CA PRO A 538 -9.68 7.08 23.40
C PRO A 538 -10.56 7.47 22.21
N ALA A 539 -9.97 7.49 21.01
CA ALA A 539 -10.68 7.73 19.75
C ALA A 539 -11.92 6.85 19.65
N GLN A 540 -13.02 7.43 19.16
CA GLN A 540 -14.32 6.76 18.96
C GLN A 540 -15.02 6.28 20.24
N TRP A 541 -14.42 6.50 21.42
CA TRP A 541 -15.09 6.37 22.71
C TRP A 541 -15.47 7.74 23.26
N VAL A 542 -16.65 7.84 23.86
CA VAL A 542 -17.22 9.08 24.37
C VAL A 542 -17.32 9.01 25.89
N ARG A 543 -16.86 10.04 26.58
CA ARG A 543 -17.10 10.19 28.02
C ARG A 543 -18.56 10.54 28.26
N THR A 544 -19.25 9.76 29.08
CA THR A 544 -20.65 10.02 29.44
C THR A 544 -20.72 10.27 30.94
N ASN A 545 -21.15 11.48 31.31
CA ASN A 545 -21.10 12.00 32.68
C ASN A 545 -19.69 12.03 33.29
N SER A 546 -18.65 11.99 32.45
CA SER A 546 -17.24 11.89 32.85
C SER A 546 -16.37 12.96 32.22
N THR A 547 -15.19 13.17 32.82
CA THR A 547 -14.18 14.13 32.40
C THR A 547 -12.83 13.43 32.22
N ALA A 548 -11.81 14.14 31.73
CA ALA A 548 -10.45 13.61 31.67
C ALA A 548 -9.89 13.15 33.04
N ALA A 549 -10.46 13.62 34.16
CA ALA A 549 -10.07 13.18 35.49
C ALA A 549 -10.75 11.87 35.94
N THR A 550 -11.85 11.47 35.29
CA THR A 550 -12.69 10.33 35.71
C THR A 550 -12.82 9.23 34.65
N ALA A 551 -12.47 9.48 33.39
CA ALA A 551 -12.34 8.45 32.36
C ALA A 551 -11.20 8.83 31.41
N TYR A 552 -10.13 8.03 31.35
CA TYR A 552 -8.93 8.40 30.60
C TYR A 552 -8.12 7.19 30.12
N MET A 553 -7.31 7.40 29.08
CA MET A 553 -6.26 6.48 28.63
C MET A 553 -5.13 6.41 29.67
N ASP A 554 -4.78 5.20 30.11
CA ASP A 554 -3.88 4.94 31.22
C ASP A 554 -2.67 4.12 30.76
N THR A 555 -1.48 4.72 30.85
CA THR A 555 -0.21 4.08 30.45
C THR A 555 0.30 3.06 31.47
N GLN A 556 -0.18 3.09 32.70
CA GLN A 556 0.27 2.20 33.78
C GLN A 556 -0.66 1.01 33.93
N ASN A 557 -1.96 1.18 33.67
CA ASN A 557 -2.97 0.14 33.80
C ASN A 557 -3.42 -0.36 32.42
N LYS A 558 -2.57 -1.20 31.82
CA LYS A 558 -2.80 -1.89 30.54
C LYS A 558 -2.40 -3.36 30.62
N ILE A 559 -2.88 -4.18 29.69
CA ILE A 559 -2.48 -5.58 29.51
C ILE A 559 -1.55 -5.76 28.31
N SER A 560 -1.71 -4.95 27.27
CA SER A 560 -0.92 -4.96 26.04
C SER A 560 -0.80 -3.55 25.48
N GLY A 561 0.09 -3.34 24.51
CA GLY A 561 0.22 -2.03 23.85
C GLY A 561 0.66 -0.92 24.80
N ASN A 562 0.27 0.32 24.50
CA ASN A 562 0.72 1.51 25.22
C ASN A 562 -0.29 1.98 26.27
N TYR A 563 -1.57 1.64 26.12
CA TYR A 563 -2.64 2.17 26.96
C TYR A 563 -3.68 1.11 27.34
N GLY A 564 -4.32 1.31 28.48
CA GLY A 564 -5.66 0.77 28.78
C GLY A 564 -6.63 1.92 29.06
N ALA A 565 -7.87 1.63 29.41
CA ALA A 565 -8.84 2.63 29.84
C ALA A 565 -9.08 2.54 31.36
N THR A 566 -8.97 3.67 32.06
CA THR A 566 -9.30 3.79 33.48
C THR A 566 -10.55 4.63 33.66
N ILE A 567 -11.51 4.12 34.43
CA ILE A 567 -12.67 4.87 34.89
C ILE A 567 -12.62 4.97 36.41
N LYS A 568 -12.75 6.20 36.91
CA LYS A 568 -12.65 6.57 38.33
C LYS A 568 -13.97 7.19 38.78
N SER A 569 -14.60 6.54 39.75
CA SER A 569 -15.79 7.02 40.44
C SER A 569 -15.55 8.36 41.16
N ASN A 570 -16.53 9.26 41.11
CA ASN A 570 -16.50 10.57 41.78
C ASN A 570 -17.33 10.62 43.07
N GLY A 571 -17.96 9.52 43.49
CA GLY A 571 -18.80 9.45 44.69
C GLY A 571 -20.23 9.96 44.53
N THR A 572 -20.57 10.63 43.43
CA THR A 572 -21.84 11.38 43.30
C THR A 572 -22.66 11.00 42.07
N SER A 573 -22.03 10.58 40.97
CA SER A 573 -22.71 10.22 39.74
C SER A 573 -21.96 9.14 38.97
N TRP A 574 -22.70 8.37 38.17
CA TRP A 574 -22.10 7.38 37.29
C TRP A 574 -21.08 8.01 36.34
N GLN A 575 -19.92 7.35 36.23
CA GLN A 575 -18.83 7.73 35.35
C GLN A 575 -18.68 6.64 34.30
N TYR A 576 -18.71 7.02 33.02
CA TYR A 576 -18.64 6.06 31.93
C TYR A 576 -17.75 6.51 30.78
N LEU A 577 -17.12 5.52 30.16
CA LEU A 577 -16.69 5.57 28.78
C LEU A 577 -17.67 4.76 27.94
N THR A 578 -18.12 5.28 26.79
CA THR A 578 -19.16 4.66 25.97
C THR A 578 -18.82 4.60 24.49
N GLN A 579 -19.36 3.63 23.77
CA GLN A 579 -19.31 3.54 22.32
C GLN A 579 -20.65 3.02 21.79
N THR A 580 -21.22 3.70 20.80
CA THR A 580 -22.39 3.19 20.07
C THR A 580 -21.91 2.07 19.15
N TRP A 581 -22.56 0.91 19.24
CA TRP A 581 -22.28 -0.23 18.38
C TRP A 581 -23.25 -0.20 17.20
N GLU A 582 -22.71 -0.11 15.99
CA GLU A 582 -23.43 0.11 14.73
C GLU A 582 -23.23 -1.14 13.82
N GLU A 583 -23.89 -1.22 12.66
CA GLU A 583 -23.72 -2.30 11.66
C GLU A 583 -23.82 -3.75 12.19
N TRP A 584 -24.45 -3.96 13.35
CA TRP A 584 -24.69 -5.30 13.90
C TRP A 584 -25.84 -6.01 13.18
N VAL A 585 -25.79 -7.34 13.17
CA VAL A 585 -26.79 -8.18 12.51
C VAL A 585 -27.95 -8.43 13.48
N PRO A 586 -29.21 -8.17 13.08
CA PRO A 586 -30.35 -8.40 13.97
C PRO A 586 -30.56 -9.86 14.38
N SER A 587 -31.09 -10.05 15.59
CA SER A 587 -31.40 -11.37 16.15
C SER A 587 -30.25 -12.36 16.10
N THR A 588 -29.02 -11.88 16.22
CA THR A 588 -27.79 -12.68 16.14
C THR A 588 -27.15 -12.78 17.51
N SER A 589 -26.56 -13.95 17.80
CA SER A 589 -25.86 -14.18 19.07
C SER A 589 -24.42 -13.70 18.99
N TYR A 590 -24.02 -12.93 19.99
CA TYR A 590 -22.70 -12.32 20.11
C TYR A 590 -22.04 -12.70 21.44
N THR A 591 -20.72 -12.71 21.42
CA THR A 591 -19.88 -12.77 22.62
C THR A 591 -19.15 -11.44 22.78
N LEU A 592 -19.31 -10.82 23.95
CA LEU A 592 -18.47 -9.74 24.43
C LEU A 592 -17.31 -10.35 25.22
N THR A 593 -16.07 -10.01 24.87
CA THR A 593 -14.87 -10.33 25.65
C THR A 593 -14.11 -9.06 26.02
N PHE A 594 -13.46 -9.05 27.18
CA PHE A 594 -12.60 -7.94 27.60
C PHE A 594 -11.63 -8.39 28.69
N SER A 595 -10.51 -7.67 28.83
CA SER A 595 -9.66 -7.77 30.02
C SER A 595 -10.08 -6.69 31.02
N GLY A 596 -10.23 -7.07 32.28
CA GLY A 596 -10.66 -6.15 33.35
C GLY A 596 -9.90 -6.38 34.65
N LYS A 597 -9.71 -5.31 35.42
CA LYS A 597 -9.36 -5.37 36.85
C LYS A 597 -9.91 -4.15 37.60
N THR A 598 -10.04 -4.25 38.91
CA THR A 598 -10.45 -3.16 39.79
C THR A 598 -9.32 -2.79 40.75
N ASP A 599 -9.44 -1.65 41.41
CA ASP A 599 -8.64 -1.38 42.59
C ASP A 599 -9.20 -2.11 43.84
N THR A 600 -8.62 -1.82 45.00
CA THR A 600 -8.99 -2.40 46.29
C THR A 600 -10.08 -1.61 47.03
N THR A 601 -10.65 -0.55 46.43
CA THR A 601 -11.63 0.33 47.11
C THR A 601 -13.02 -0.29 47.25
N GLY A 602 -13.30 -1.36 46.49
CA GLY A 602 -14.61 -2.00 46.47
C GLY A 602 -15.62 -1.33 45.52
N ALA A 603 -15.22 -0.35 44.71
CA ALA A 603 -16.10 0.23 43.69
C ALA A 603 -16.53 -0.76 42.60
N GLY A 604 -15.75 -1.83 42.39
CA GLY A 604 -15.98 -2.87 41.40
C GLY A 604 -15.95 -2.36 39.96
N GLY A 605 -16.02 -3.28 39.00
CA GLY A 605 -16.09 -3.00 37.57
C GLY A 605 -17.43 -3.44 36.96
N ARG A 606 -17.85 -2.77 35.90
CA ARG A 606 -19.11 -3.02 35.20
C ARG A 606 -19.00 -2.76 33.70
N VAL A 607 -19.59 -3.65 32.91
CA VAL A 607 -19.87 -3.46 31.48
C VAL A 607 -21.36 -3.62 31.21
N ILE A 608 -21.94 -2.65 30.50
CA ILE A 608 -23.36 -2.66 30.11
C ILE A 608 -23.44 -2.62 28.59
N ILE A 609 -24.28 -3.47 28.00
CA ILE A 609 -24.75 -3.29 26.63
C ILE A 609 -26.23 -2.96 26.73
N LYS A 610 -26.61 -1.76 26.28
CA LYS A 610 -27.96 -1.24 26.43
C LYS A 610 -28.57 -0.93 25.08
N ASN A 611 -29.79 -1.39 24.88
CA ASN A 611 -30.65 -0.90 23.81
C ASN A 611 -31.21 0.45 24.26
N GLU A 612 -30.63 1.54 23.75
CA GLU A 612 -31.02 2.91 24.08
C GLU A 612 -32.43 3.25 23.59
N THR A 613 -32.91 2.57 22.54
CA THR A 613 -34.26 2.77 22.00
C THR A 613 -35.35 2.23 22.93
N THR A 614 -35.15 1.05 23.51
CA THR A 614 -36.15 0.42 24.39
C THR A 614 -35.86 0.61 25.88
N GLY A 615 -34.63 1.01 26.24
CA GLY A 615 -34.14 1.09 27.61
C GLY A 615 -33.66 -0.25 28.18
N GLU A 616 -33.80 -1.35 27.45
CA GLU A 616 -33.41 -2.70 27.88
C GLU A 616 -31.89 -2.85 28.02
N SER A 617 -31.43 -3.46 29.11
CA SER A 617 -30.03 -3.87 29.26
C SER A 617 -29.85 -5.30 28.73
N LEU A 618 -29.23 -5.42 27.56
CA LEU A 618 -28.89 -6.70 26.92
C LEU A 618 -27.77 -7.43 27.68
N VAL A 619 -26.83 -6.65 28.24
CA VAL A 619 -25.77 -7.14 29.14
C VAL A 619 -25.66 -6.20 30.32
N ASN A 620 -25.48 -6.75 31.51
CA ASN A 620 -25.10 -6.03 32.71
C ASN A 620 -24.15 -6.90 33.54
N TYR A 621 -22.87 -6.87 33.18
CA TYR A 621 -21.84 -7.71 33.76
C TYR A 621 -21.01 -6.94 34.79
N THR A 622 -20.72 -7.54 35.94
CA THR A 622 -19.91 -6.93 37.01
C THR A 622 -18.78 -7.84 37.47
N PHE A 623 -17.67 -7.25 37.91
CA PHE A 623 -16.49 -7.99 38.38
C PHE A 623 -15.74 -7.22 39.50
N GLU A 624 -14.91 -7.93 40.27
CA GLU A 624 -14.22 -7.40 41.47
C GLU A 624 -12.76 -7.89 41.58
N ASN A 625 -12.23 -8.58 40.57
CA ASN A 625 -10.85 -9.05 40.56
C ASN A 625 -9.86 -7.87 40.50
N THR A 626 -8.83 -7.92 41.34
CA THR A 626 -7.79 -6.88 41.43
C THR A 626 -6.59 -7.13 40.52
N SER A 627 -6.43 -8.36 40.02
CA SER A 627 -5.49 -8.71 38.96
C SER A 627 -6.21 -8.73 37.61
N TRP A 628 -5.48 -8.46 36.51
CA TRP A 628 -6.03 -8.57 35.16
C TRP A 628 -6.58 -9.97 34.91
N GLN A 629 -7.85 -10.05 34.51
CA GLN A 629 -8.50 -11.28 34.07
C GLN A 629 -9.28 -11.02 32.79
N SER A 630 -9.38 -12.05 31.95
CA SER A 630 -10.27 -12.04 30.80
C SER A 630 -11.67 -12.44 31.22
N HIS A 631 -12.65 -11.66 30.78
CA HIS A 631 -14.07 -11.88 30.99
C HIS A 631 -14.77 -12.14 29.66
N SER A 632 -15.87 -12.89 29.72
CA SER A 632 -16.68 -13.25 28.56
C SER A 632 -18.16 -13.33 28.92
N VAL A 633 -19.02 -12.77 28.09
CA VAL A 633 -20.48 -12.85 28.25
C VAL A 633 -21.17 -12.90 26.88
N THR A 634 -22.19 -13.74 26.77
CA THR A 634 -22.97 -13.93 25.55
C THR A 634 -24.28 -13.19 25.62
N PHE A 635 -24.74 -12.61 24.52
CA PHE A 635 -26.00 -11.89 24.42
C PHE A 635 -26.55 -11.92 22.99
N ASN A 636 -27.82 -11.59 22.81
CA ASN A 636 -28.42 -11.46 21.49
C ASN A 636 -28.61 -9.98 21.13
N SER A 637 -28.32 -9.63 19.88
CA SER A 637 -28.67 -8.31 19.35
C SER A 637 -30.20 -8.15 19.25
N PRO A 638 -30.72 -6.90 19.26
CA PRO A 638 -32.14 -6.67 19.03
C PRO A 638 -32.62 -7.20 17.67
N SER A 639 -33.93 -7.38 17.51
CA SER A 639 -34.51 -7.85 16.24
C SER A 639 -34.64 -6.76 15.16
N ASN A 640 -34.55 -5.48 15.53
CA ASN A 640 -34.69 -4.35 14.61
C ASN A 640 -33.38 -3.57 14.54
N SER A 641 -32.71 -3.61 13.39
CA SER A 641 -31.44 -2.89 13.11
C SER A 641 -31.52 -1.38 13.27
N SER A 642 -32.72 -0.78 13.34
CA SER A 642 -32.89 0.65 13.62
C SER A 642 -32.69 1.01 15.10
N HIS A 643 -32.58 0.02 16.00
CA HIS A 643 -32.37 0.28 17.42
C HIS A 643 -30.95 0.80 17.67
N VAL A 644 -30.82 1.76 18.58
CA VAL A 644 -29.50 2.27 19.00
C VAL A 644 -29.00 1.37 20.14
N VAL A 645 -27.86 0.72 19.94
CA VAL A 645 -27.21 -0.12 20.96
C VAL A 645 -25.92 0.54 21.40
N ARG A 646 -25.70 0.67 22.71
CA ARG A 646 -24.52 1.33 23.28
C ARG A 646 -23.85 0.48 24.36
N VAL A 647 -22.52 0.47 24.31
CA VAL A 647 -21.66 -0.15 25.33
C VAL A 647 -21.24 0.91 26.35
N TYR A 648 -21.29 0.57 27.63
CA TYR A 648 -20.85 1.41 28.75
C TYR A 648 -19.80 0.67 29.58
N LEU A 649 -18.69 1.35 29.87
CA LEU A 649 -17.62 0.89 30.75
C LEU A 649 -17.53 1.81 31.96
N GLY A 650 -17.64 1.25 33.16
CA GLY A 650 -17.55 2.03 34.40
C GLY A 650 -17.51 1.17 35.66
N ASN A 651 -17.62 1.82 36.82
CA ASN A 651 -17.61 1.11 38.09
C ASN A 651 -18.94 0.36 38.34
N LYS A 652 -18.90 -0.65 39.22
CA LYS A 652 -20.11 -1.30 39.75
C LYS A 652 -20.87 -0.37 40.72
N SER A 653 -20.15 0.47 41.46
CA SER A 653 -20.69 1.47 42.37
C SER A 653 -20.02 2.83 42.17
N TYR A 654 -20.80 3.86 41.83
CA TYR A 654 -20.33 5.24 41.76
C TYR A 654 -20.27 5.94 43.12
N ALA A 655 -20.81 5.32 44.18
CA ALA A 655 -20.84 5.93 45.52
C ALA A 655 -19.48 5.85 46.23
N ILE A 656 -18.61 4.93 45.79
CA ILE A 656 -17.27 4.77 46.34
C ILE A 656 -16.35 5.81 45.71
N LEU A 657 -16.09 6.90 46.44
CA LEU A 657 -15.24 7.98 45.99
C LEU A 657 -13.84 7.46 45.62
N ASN A 658 -13.32 7.90 44.47
CA ASN A 658 -12.01 7.57 43.93
C ASN A 658 -11.79 6.11 43.53
N GLY A 659 -12.81 5.26 43.61
CA GLY A 659 -12.67 3.87 43.18
C GLY A 659 -12.48 3.73 41.67
N LYS A 660 -11.55 2.87 41.27
CA LYS A 660 -11.10 2.70 39.89
C LYS A 660 -11.39 1.33 39.33
N VAL A 661 -11.72 1.31 38.05
CA VAL A 661 -11.78 0.12 37.21
C VAL A 661 -10.93 0.36 35.97
N HIS A 662 -10.31 -0.71 35.48
CA HIS A 662 -9.42 -0.71 34.34
C HIS A 662 -9.89 -1.72 33.30
N PHE A 663 -9.85 -1.33 32.03
CA PHE A 663 -10.27 -2.14 30.90
C PHE A 663 -9.20 -2.15 29.82
N ASP A 664 -9.10 -3.27 29.12
CA ASP A 664 -8.28 -3.42 27.92
C ASP A 664 -8.89 -4.51 27.00
N ASN A 665 -8.52 -4.52 25.73
CA ASN A 665 -8.88 -5.55 24.75
C ASN A 665 -10.38 -5.89 24.69
N ILE A 666 -11.26 -4.89 24.68
CA ILE A 666 -12.72 -5.10 24.61
C ILE A 666 -13.21 -5.40 23.18
N LYS A 667 -13.90 -6.51 22.99
CA LYS A 667 -14.31 -7.01 21.66
C LYS A 667 -15.74 -7.52 21.69
N ILE A 668 -16.50 -7.23 20.64
CA ILE A 668 -17.77 -7.90 20.34
C ILE A 668 -17.57 -8.69 19.06
N LYS A 669 -17.99 -9.95 19.06
CA LYS A 669 -17.84 -10.90 17.96
C LYS A 669 -19.09 -11.78 17.86
N ALA A 670 -19.59 -12.04 16.64
CA ALA A 670 -20.69 -12.98 16.46
C ALA A 670 -20.23 -14.40 16.81
N GLN A 671 -21.07 -15.21 17.46
CA GLN A 671 -20.68 -16.58 17.84
C GLN A 671 -20.41 -17.49 16.65
N SER A 672 -20.98 -17.17 15.48
CA SER A 672 -20.73 -17.85 14.21
C SER A 672 -19.35 -17.61 13.64
N ASP A 673 -18.67 -16.53 14.05
CA ASP A 673 -17.38 -16.17 13.49
C ASP A 673 -16.28 -17.05 14.10
N VAL A 674 -15.43 -17.60 13.24
CA VAL A 674 -14.32 -18.46 13.66
C VAL A 674 -13.05 -17.67 14.00
N TRP A 675 -12.93 -16.41 13.55
CA TRP A 675 -11.71 -15.59 13.61
C TRP A 675 -11.74 -14.47 14.64
#